data_AF-A0A7Z2SYN2-F1
#
_entry.id   AF-A0A7Z2SYN2-F1
#
_cell.length_a   1.000
_cell.length_b   1.000
_cell.length_c   1.000
_cell.angle_alpha   90.00
_cell.angle_beta   90.00
_cell.angle_gamma   90.00
#
_symmetry.space_group_name_H-M   'P 1'
#
loop_
_entity.id
_entity.type
_entity.pdbx_description
1 polymer ?
#
loop_
_entity_poly.entity_id
_entity_poly.type
_entity_poly.pdbx_seq_one_letter_code
_entity_poly.pdbx_strand_id
1 'polypeptide(L)'
;MNKNRLGFLILTILSFTLMSAVPISAEAMRKIDSFDKEIEAIRLGEKHKGVYVQSIKKVPMTAIHDRQVVVQLTPGTSLDFPEYEEVQADPLLLLRIPVQLDYHQELRRIQSMEGVESASPNIIYTPMYKPWDVYYRSYQDYLKKIGMEQAWDVTKGTKEVSVAVIDSGVLPSHEDLQGRLTAGFDAFTNGPVRSDGAGHGTHVTGILAANTNSRGGIGVAPGIKVIPIKAGDDRSVYTSAVLRGIDYAVDNHADVINMSFGSFYNDPAVQEKLLEAYDAGITLVAASGNEETNVPAYPAGYPWVIAVGATDTTSSSPRHAPFSNIGSHIDVAAPGVDIFSTSYDGTYGVGSGTSYSAPIVSGLAALLISEHRDWEPSEVEYALQASSDQLLRGESNEQLGFGQVNGAAALRTGLKSLVEDSSAWDLSKTRPLQIGSLSESLNYPSDRDLYKWNAEAPGQASLRLHHPAGHIDPVLVVYREMNGSIYEQDYIDEHGQGIAETLTFQAGEGTYYIGVYDYYENWSAQPYTLTLDQELPQAERISGTDRFETAVEISKQGWQDGAGSVLIATGFDFPDALSASPLAYQLDAPILLTRPDRLGTETKREIGRLGASSVYIIGGINAVSANVEKEIRSQGLQVTRVAGGDRYETSVEIAEELKQLLGRSLTSAVVSSGRNFPDALASAPYAARHSLPILLTKEKTLSPEVKEITDTLQETIVIGGTGVVNDSVVRMLPNPVRYAGENRFDTAVRFIEGTGMEADGIYAATGFQFADALTGSVLAAKESKPIVLVRHDRISPEVITFLNGASPEVISILGGTAAISKEVGYHLRKFLDQ
;
A
#
# COMPACT_ATOMS: atom_id res chain seq x y z
N MET A 1 15.54 6.47 46.76
CA MET A 1 15.69 7.88 47.19
C MET A 1 15.51 8.78 45.98
N ASN A 2 14.31 9.34 45.80
CA ASN A 2 14.07 10.77 45.57
C ASN A 2 12.57 10.97 45.47
N LYS A 3 12.01 11.50 46.56
CA LYS A 3 10.65 11.98 46.68
C LYS A 3 10.58 13.31 45.92
N ASN A 4 9.70 13.42 44.91
CA ASN A 4 9.06 14.67 44.44
C ASN A 4 8.15 14.36 43.23
N ARG A 5 7.21 13.42 43.41
CA ARG A 5 6.04 13.23 42.53
C ARG A 5 4.82 13.04 43.42
N LEU A 6 4.30 14.12 43.98
CA LEU A 6 2.93 14.17 44.50
C LEU A 6 2.53 15.62 44.71
N GLY A 7 1.60 16.09 43.88
CA GLY A 7 0.99 17.41 43.99
C GLY A 7 1.01 18.17 42.68
N PHE A 8 0.13 17.80 41.75
CA PHE A 8 -0.58 18.70 40.83
C PHE A 8 -1.56 17.84 40.02
N LEU A 9 -2.71 17.54 40.63
CA LEU A 9 -3.90 17.12 39.93
C LEU A 9 -5.07 17.81 40.63
N ILE A 10 -6.00 18.34 39.85
CA ILE A 10 -7.22 19.08 40.23
C ILE A 10 -7.01 20.59 40.42
N LEU A 11 -6.90 21.29 39.28
CA LEU A 11 -7.69 22.51 38.98
C LEU A 11 -7.64 22.74 37.46
N THR A 12 -8.60 22.18 36.74
CA THR A 12 -8.71 22.38 35.29
C THR A 12 -9.38 23.72 35.05
N ILE A 13 -8.58 24.73 34.72
CA ILE A 13 -9.02 26.07 34.33
C ILE A 13 -9.11 26.05 32.80
N LEU A 14 -10.25 26.49 32.23
CA LEU A 14 -10.32 26.92 30.83
C LEU A 14 -9.23 27.97 30.60
N SER A 15 -8.14 27.63 29.94
CA SER A 15 -7.09 28.57 29.56
C SER A 15 -7.57 29.38 28.35
N PHE A 16 -8.27 30.48 28.62
CA PHE A 16 -8.56 31.53 27.64
C PHE A 16 -7.55 32.66 27.84
N THR A 17 -6.68 32.87 26.87
CA THR A 17 -5.87 34.10 26.79
C THR A 17 -6.41 34.97 25.66
N LEU A 18 -7.53 35.66 25.89
CA LEU A 18 -7.93 36.81 25.08
C LEU A 18 -6.92 37.95 25.34
N MET A 19 -5.87 38.05 24.52
CA MET A 19 -5.02 39.25 24.53
C MET A 19 -5.79 40.41 23.91
N SER A 20 -6.19 41.38 24.72
CA SER A 20 -6.81 42.63 24.26
C SER A 20 -5.83 43.43 23.40
N ALA A 21 -6.26 43.85 22.21
CA ALA A 21 -5.51 44.78 21.36
C ALA A 21 -5.20 46.09 22.11
N VAL A 22 -3.95 46.56 22.02
CA VAL A 22 -3.50 47.80 22.67
C VAL A 22 -3.57 48.95 21.65
N PRO A 23 -4.29 50.05 21.92
CA PRO A 23 -4.35 51.20 21.01
C PRO A 23 -3.03 52.00 20.99
N ILE A 24 -2.63 52.46 19.79
CA ILE A 24 -1.39 53.23 19.57
C ILE A 24 -1.57 54.68 20.07
N SER A 25 -0.60 55.21 20.84
CA SER A 25 -0.69 56.55 21.44
C SER A 25 -0.36 57.71 20.47
N ALA A 26 -0.95 58.88 20.74
CA ALA A 26 -0.83 60.13 19.97
C ALA A 26 0.60 60.69 19.82
N GLU A 27 1.58 60.17 20.56
CA GLU A 27 2.99 60.59 20.48
C GLU A 27 3.67 60.12 19.18
N ALA A 28 3.18 59.02 18.58
CA ALA A 28 3.68 58.49 17.30
C ALA A 28 3.27 59.33 16.08
N MET A 29 2.21 60.15 16.20
CA MET A 29 1.68 60.98 15.10
C MET A 29 2.58 62.17 14.70
N ARG A 30 3.59 62.54 15.50
CA ARG A 30 4.46 63.71 15.22
C ARG A 30 5.64 63.43 14.28
N LYS A 31 5.87 62.18 13.86
CA LYS A 31 6.95 61.82 12.92
C LYS A 31 6.55 61.88 11.43
N ILE A 32 5.32 62.31 11.12
CA ILE A 32 4.74 62.28 9.76
C ILE A 32 4.99 63.57 8.97
N ASP A 33 5.49 64.64 9.58
CA ASP A 33 5.69 65.93 8.91
C ASP A 33 6.99 66.01 8.07
N SER A 34 7.82 64.95 8.05
CA SER A 34 9.10 64.94 7.32
C SER A 34 9.09 64.15 6.01
N PHE A 35 7.98 63.50 5.64
CA PHE A 35 7.90 62.67 4.43
C PHE A 35 7.34 63.44 3.21
N ASP A 36 6.56 64.50 3.43
CA ASP A 36 5.99 65.33 2.35
C ASP A 36 7.03 66.14 1.56
N LYS A 37 8.24 66.35 2.12
CA LYS A 37 9.33 67.06 1.43
C LYS A 37 10.06 66.21 0.38
N GLU A 38 10.00 64.89 0.47
CA GLU A 38 10.64 64.00 -0.52
C GLU A 38 9.78 63.81 -1.78
N ILE A 39 8.46 63.95 -1.68
CA ILE A 39 7.54 63.82 -2.82
C ILE A 39 7.52 65.06 -3.72
N GLU A 40 7.82 66.25 -3.18
CA GLU A 40 7.93 67.47 -4.00
C GLU A 40 9.16 67.45 -4.94
N ALA A 41 10.23 66.74 -4.56
CA ALA A 41 11.45 66.60 -5.37
C ALA A 41 11.25 65.70 -6.61
N ILE A 42 10.38 64.68 -6.51
CA ILE A 42 10.08 63.76 -7.63
C ILE A 42 9.18 64.44 -8.68
N ARG A 43 8.37 65.43 -8.28
CA ARG A 43 7.53 66.23 -9.20
C ARG A 43 8.33 67.18 -10.10
N LEU A 44 9.61 67.45 -9.81
CA LEU A 44 10.44 68.43 -10.51
C LEU A 44 11.37 67.87 -11.60
N GLY A 45 11.23 66.58 -11.96
CA GLY A 45 11.70 66.10 -13.27
C GLY A 45 13.21 66.03 -13.48
N GLU A 46 13.99 65.59 -12.49
CA GLU A 46 15.39 65.22 -12.72
C GLU A 46 15.50 63.79 -13.28
N LYS A 47 16.05 63.69 -14.51
CA LYS A 47 16.32 62.43 -15.21
C LYS A 47 17.42 61.63 -14.52
N HIS A 48 17.10 60.42 -14.02
CA HIS A 48 18.13 59.42 -13.74
C HIS A 48 18.46 58.59 -14.98
N LYS A 49 19.75 58.62 -15.35
CA LYS A 49 20.40 57.69 -16.27
C LYS A 49 20.56 56.33 -15.59
N GLY A 50 20.10 55.26 -16.23
CA GLY A 50 20.47 53.89 -15.86
C GLY A 50 19.33 52.89 -15.90
N VAL A 51 18.71 52.68 -17.08
CA VAL A 51 17.88 51.49 -17.30
C VAL A 51 18.77 50.41 -17.91
N TYR A 52 19.09 49.38 -17.13
CA TYR A 52 19.68 48.15 -17.63
C TYR A 52 18.62 47.35 -18.40
N VAL A 53 18.74 47.27 -19.73
CA VAL A 53 17.97 46.32 -20.53
C VAL A 53 18.76 45.01 -20.57
N GLN A 54 18.25 43.94 -19.94
CA GLN A 54 18.82 42.60 -20.10
C GLN A 54 18.57 42.11 -21.53
N SER A 55 19.60 41.54 -22.18
CA SER A 55 19.47 40.99 -23.52
C SER A 55 18.53 39.76 -23.53
N ILE A 56 17.67 39.65 -24.54
CA ILE A 56 16.66 38.59 -24.78
C ILE A 56 17.23 37.14 -24.74
N LYS A 57 18.56 36.95 -24.70
CA LYS A 57 19.22 35.63 -24.67
C LYS A 57 18.99 34.77 -23.40
N LYS A 58 18.24 35.23 -22.39
CA LYS A 58 18.05 34.53 -21.10
C LYS A 58 16.67 34.71 -20.45
N VAL A 59 15.58 34.75 -21.21
CA VAL A 59 14.24 34.75 -20.60
C VAL A 59 13.92 33.34 -20.09
N PRO A 60 13.62 33.11 -18.80
CA PRO A 60 13.26 31.79 -18.30
C PRO A 60 11.90 31.34 -18.86
N MET A 61 11.73 30.04 -19.10
CA MET A 61 10.48 29.48 -19.65
C MET A 61 9.25 29.81 -18.79
N THR A 62 9.42 30.01 -17.48
CA THR A 62 8.35 30.40 -16.54
C THR A 62 7.83 31.82 -16.75
N ALA A 63 8.57 32.68 -17.45
CA ALA A 63 8.14 34.05 -17.75
C ALA A 63 7.46 34.18 -19.12
N ILE A 64 7.33 33.07 -19.85
CA ILE A 64 6.81 33.01 -21.22
C ILE A 64 5.45 32.34 -21.17
N HIS A 65 4.42 33.03 -21.66
CA HIS A 65 3.07 32.51 -21.74
C HIS A 65 3.07 31.31 -22.70
N ASP A 66 2.92 30.11 -22.14
CA ASP A 66 2.59 28.89 -22.88
C ASP A 66 3.50 28.61 -24.09
N ARG A 67 4.81 28.87 -23.93
CA ARG A 67 5.81 28.69 -25.00
C ARG A 67 5.46 29.45 -26.30
N GLN A 68 4.74 30.56 -26.20
CA GLN A 68 4.31 31.36 -27.34
C GLN A 68 5.34 32.42 -27.73
N VAL A 69 5.45 32.64 -29.05
CA VAL A 69 6.26 33.67 -29.68
C VAL A 69 5.32 34.66 -30.38
N VAL A 70 5.54 35.94 -30.12
CA VAL A 70 4.90 37.04 -30.84
C VAL A 70 5.77 37.38 -32.04
N VAL A 71 5.21 37.24 -33.24
CA VAL A 71 5.88 37.50 -34.52
C VAL A 71 5.24 38.70 -35.19
N GLN A 72 6.07 39.66 -35.57
CA GLN A 72 5.69 40.79 -36.40
C GLN A 72 6.27 40.57 -37.79
N LEU A 73 5.41 40.49 -38.80
CA LEU A 73 5.80 40.34 -40.19
C LEU A 73 5.99 41.70 -40.87
N THR A 74 6.90 41.76 -41.84
CA THR A 74 7.02 42.91 -42.73
C THR A 74 5.69 43.15 -43.47
N PRO A 75 5.18 44.39 -43.57
CA PRO A 75 3.93 44.67 -44.27
C PRO A 75 3.90 44.12 -45.70
N GLY A 76 2.86 43.36 -46.02
CA GLY A 76 2.70 42.70 -47.34
C GLY A 76 3.35 41.32 -47.45
N THR A 77 4.00 40.83 -46.39
CA THR A 77 4.55 39.47 -46.32
C THR A 77 3.58 38.52 -45.62
N SER A 78 3.46 37.30 -46.14
CA SER A 78 2.76 36.19 -45.50
C SER A 78 3.74 35.02 -45.38
N LEU A 79 3.88 34.49 -44.16
CA LEU A 79 4.69 33.32 -43.85
C LEU A 79 3.79 32.25 -43.25
N ASP A 80 4.02 31.00 -43.64
CA ASP A 80 3.31 29.82 -43.12
C ASP A 80 4.24 29.06 -42.17
N PHE A 81 3.69 28.57 -41.07
CA PHE A 81 4.42 27.90 -39.99
C PHE A 81 3.80 26.53 -39.68
N PRO A 82 3.85 25.56 -40.61
CA PRO A 82 3.17 24.28 -40.46
C PRO A 82 3.69 23.42 -39.30
N GLU A 83 4.91 23.68 -38.82
CA GLU A 83 5.53 23.06 -37.64
C GLU A 83 5.06 23.63 -36.29
N TYR A 84 4.34 24.74 -36.28
CA TYR A 84 3.86 25.41 -35.08
C TYR A 84 2.34 25.49 -35.05
N GLU A 85 1.78 25.61 -33.86
CA GLU A 85 0.37 25.94 -33.73
C GLU A 85 0.22 27.46 -33.82
N GLU A 86 -0.47 27.93 -34.85
CA GLU A 86 -0.86 29.33 -34.98
C GLU A 86 -2.05 29.62 -34.05
N VAL A 87 -1.81 30.43 -33.03
CA VAL A 87 -2.79 30.77 -32.01
C VAL A 87 -3.62 31.98 -32.44
N GLN A 88 -3.03 32.91 -33.19
CA GLN A 88 -3.71 34.11 -33.73
C GLN A 88 -2.97 34.66 -34.95
N ALA A 89 -3.72 35.11 -35.97
CA ALA A 89 -3.19 35.50 -37.28
C ALA A 89 -3.05 37.02 -37.53
N ASP A 90 -3.80 37.89 -36.84
CA ASP A 90 -3.91 39.33 -37.15
C ASP A 90 -4.31 40.14 -35.90
N PRO A 91 -3.74 41.33 -35.60
CA PRO A 91 -2.61 42.03 -36.25
C PRO A 91 -1.23 41.63 -35.74
N LEU A 92 -1.16 40.62 -34.87
CA LEU A 92 0.07 40.03 -34.34
C LEU A 92 -0.01 38.53 -34.58
N LEU A 93 0.98 37.98 -35.28
CA LEU A 93 1.07 36.54 -35.50
C LEU A 93 1.60 35.87 -34.24
N LEU A 94 0.79 35.03 -33.60
CA LEU A 94 1.16 34.34 -32.36
C LEU A 94 1.36 32.85 -32.65
N LEU A 95 2.57 32.36 -32.39
CA LEU A 95 2.96 30.97 -32.67
C LEU A 95 3.30 30.26 -31.36
N ARG A 96 2.73 29.08 -31.12
CA ARG A 96 3.11 28.21 -29.99
C ARG A 96 4.16 27.21 -30.45
N ILE A 97 5.32 27.19 -29.76
CA ILE A 97 6.40 26.24 -30.06
C ILE A 97 6.12 24.90 -29.38
N PRO A 98 6.00 23.78 -30.13
CA PRO A 98 5.77 22.45 -29.57
C PRO A 98 6.78 22.07 -28.49
N VAL A 99 6.34 21.29 -27.50
CA VAL A 99 7.16 20.90 -26.32
C VAL A 99 8.42 20.12 -26.73
N GLN A 100 8.37 19.40 -27.85
CA GLN A 100 9.47 18.60 -28.38
C GLN A 100 10.61 19.43 -29.00
N LEU A 101 10.38 20.72 -29.28
CA LEU A 101 11.37 21.62 -29.87
C LEU A 101 12.01 22.54 -28.81
N ASP A 102 13.27 22.92 -29.00
CA ASP A 102 13.94 23.88 -28.11
C ASP A 102 13.42 25.29 -28.37
N TYR A 103 12.71 25.85 -27.39
CA TYR A 103 12.04 27.14 -27.51
C TYR A 103 12.99 28.27 -27.94
N HIS A 104 14.18 28.35 -27.35
CA HIS A 104 15.11 29.43 -27.63
C HIS A 104 15.80 29.29 -28.99
N GLN A 105 16.01 28.06 -29.45
CA GLN A 105 16.52 27.76 -30.79
C GLN A 105 15.49 28.12 -31.86
N GLU A 106 14.23 27.74 -31.67
CA GLU A 106 13.16 28.06 -32.60
C GLU A 106 12.87 29.57 -32.64
N LEU A 107 12.88 30.26 -31.49
CA LEU A 107 12.79 31.72 -31.45
C LEU A 107 13.89 32.39 -32.29
N ARG A 108 15.15 31.92 -32.18
CA ARG A 108 16.26 32.44 -33.01
C ARG A 108 16.06 32.14 -34.49
N ARG A 109 15.52 30.97 -34.80
CA ARG A 109 15.21 30.57 -36.18
C ARG A 109 14.18 31.52 -36.79
N ILE A 110 13.05 31.73 -36.11
CA ILE A 110 11.98 32.65 -36.53
C ILE A 110 12.52 34.08 -36.68
N GLN A 111 13.33 34.56 -35.72
CA GLN A 111 13.98 35.88 -35.79
C GLN A 111 14.90 36.07 -37.01
N SER A 112 15.39 34.97 -37.61
CA SER A 112 16.28 34.99 -38.77
C SER A 112 15.58 34.80 -40.11
N MET A 113 14.26 34.58 -40.12
CA MET A 113 13.50 34.34 -41.35
C MET A 113 13.30 35.63 -42.15
N GLU A 114 13.45 35.51 -43.47
CA GLU A 114 13.10 36.60 -44.39
C GLU A 114 11.59 36.87 -44.32
N GLY A 115 11.21 38.12 -44.02
CA GLY A 115 9.81 38.50 -43.85
C GLY A 115 9.35 38.70 -42.40
N VAL A 116 10.19 38.32 -41.41
CA VAL A 116 9.96 38.63 -39.99
C VAL A 116 10.65 39.93 -39.63
N GLU A 117 9.88 40.95 -39.25
CA GLU A 117 10.40 42.24 -38.75
C GLU A 117 10.90 42.09 -37.31
N SER A 118 10.15 41.37 -36.47
CA SER A 118 10.60 41.00 -35.14
C SER A 118 9.92 39.71 -34.66
N ALA A 119 10.61 38.98 -33.78
CA ALA A 119 10.04 37.86 -33.05
C ALA A 119 10.52 37.93 -31.60
N SER A 120 9.59 37.87 -30.66
CA SER A 120 9.87 38.00 -29.22
C SER A 120 9.05 36.99 -28.42
N PRO A 121 9.50 36.56 -27.24
CA PRO A 121 8.65 35.76 -26.36
C PRO A 121 7.36 36.50 -25.99
N ASN A 122 6.24 35.78 -25.89
CA ASN A 122 5.03 36.32 -25.29
C ASN A 122 5.22 36.39 -23.76
N ILE A 123 5.75 37.50 -23.27
CA ILE A 123 6.11 37.67 -21.86
C ILE A 123 4.83 37.83 -21.03
N ILE A 124 4.75 37.07 -19.93
CA ILE A 124 3.71 37.23 -18.92
C ILE A 124 3.98 38.55 -18.19
N TYR A 125 3.14 39.56 -18.42
CA TYR A 125 3.11 40.77 -17.61
C TYR A 125 2.23 40.54 -16.40
N THR A 126 2.83 40.40 -15.22
CA THR A 126 2.06 40.39 -13.97
C THR A 126 1.70 41.83 -13.62
N PRO A 127 0.43 42.14 -13.30
CA PRO A 127 0.13 43.35 -12.55
C PRO A 127 0.96 43.33 -11.24
N MET A 128 1.21 44.49 -10.65
CA MET A 128 1.89 44.59 -9.35
C MET A 128 0.97 45.40 -8.42
N TYR A 129 -0.15 44.81 -8.05
CA TYR A 129 -1.09 45.45 -7.14
C TYR A 129 -0.41 45.70 -5.80
N LYS A 130 -0.41 46.96 -5.39
CA LYS A 130 0.02 47.39 -4.07
C LYS A 130 -1.11 48.18 -3.43
N PRO A 131 -1.67 47.71 -2.31
CA PRO A 131 -2.63 48.49 -1.55
C PRO A 131 -2.08 49.89 -1.23
N TRP A 132 -2.94 50.90 -1.39
CA TRP A 132 -2.63 52.29 -1.06
C TRP A 132 -3.14 52.70 0.33
N ASP A 133 -3.70 51.74 1.07
CA ASP A 133 -4.21 51.90 2.43
C ASP A 133 -3.10 52.32 3.40
N VAL A 134 -3.41 53.28 4.28
CA VAL A 134 -2.43 54.06 5.06
C VAL A 134 -1.52 53.18 5.92
N TYR A 135 -2.07 52.11 6.50
CA TYR A 135 -1.33 51.24 7.42
C TYR A 135 -0.73 50.00 6.77
N TYR A 136 -1.09 49.67 5.53
CA TYR A 136 -0.60 48.47 4.85
C TYR A 136 0.93 48.38 4.82
N ARG A 137 1.60 49.47 4.41
CA ARG A 137 3.06 49.49 4.24
C ARG A 137 3.83 49.42 5.56
N SER A 138 3.23 49.90 6.65
CA SER A 138 3.88 50.05 7.95
C SER A 138 3.60 48.91 8.92
N TYR A 139 2.45 48.25 8.79
CA TYR A 139 1.96 47.30 9.79
C TYR A 139 1.53 45.93 9.22
N GLN A 140 1.39 45.77 7.90
CA GLN A 140 0.96 44.51 7.27
C GLN A 140 2.01 43.90 6.34
N ASP A 141 3.29 44.03 6.69
CA ASP A 141 4.39 43.43 5.92
C ASP A 141 4.29 41.90 5.86
N TYR A 142 3.63 41.27 6.83
CA TYR A 142 3.36 39.84 6.84
C TYR A 142 2.59 39.37 5.59
N LEU A 143 1.67 40.18 5.05
CA LEU A 143 0.92 39.86 3.83
C LEU A 143 1.83 39.77 2.61
N LYS A 144 2.93 40.55 2.57
CA LYS A 144 3.93 40.43 1.49
C LYS A 144 4.75 39.15 1.62
N LYS A 145 5.06 38.76 2.86
CA LYS A 145 5.87 37.55 3.15
C LYS A 145 5.14 36.26 2.81
N ILE A 146 3.82 36.30 2.66
CA ILE A 146 2.98 35.19 2.17
C ILE A 146 2.46 35.43 0.74
N GLY A 147 3.06 36.35 -0.03
CA GLY A 147 2.76 36.51 -1.46
C GLY A 147 1.41 37.14 -1.80
N MET A 148 0.77 37.89 -0.89
CA MET A 148 -0.57 38.43 -1.15
C MET A 148 -0.62 39.50 -2.24
N GLU A 149 0.44 40.29 -2.43
CA GLU A 149 0.47 41.29 -3.52
C GLU A 149 0.21 40.62 -4.88
N GLN A 150 0.88 39.49 -5.13
CA GLN A 150 0.71 38.70 -6.35
C GLN A 150 -0.60 37.89 -6.36
N ALA A 151 -1.08 37.46 -5.20
CA ALA A 151 -2.39 36.80 -5.11
C ALA A 151 -3.52 37.75 -5.54
N TRP A 152 -3.48 39.01 -5.10
CA TRP A 152 -4.46 40.03 -5.45
C TRP A 152 -4.40 40.51 -6.91
N ASP A 153 -3.33 40.18 -7.62
CA ASP A 153 -3.25 40.37 -9.08
C ASP A 153 -4.09 39.33 -9.83
N VAL A 154 -4.31 38.15 -9.23
CA VAL A 154 -5.23 37.12 -9.75
C VAL A 154 -6.65 37.45 -9.30
N THR A 155 -6.88 37.49 -7.99
CA THR A 155 -8.22 37.70 -7.43
C THR A 155 -8.18 38.37 -6.07
N LYS A 156 -9.20 39.17 -5.78
CA LYS A 156 -9.41 39.78 -4.45
C LYS A 156 -10.60 39.16 -3.73
N GLY A 157 -11.14 38.08 -4.30
CA GLY A 157 -12.38 37.46 -3.90
C GLY A 157 -13.59 38.10 -4.58
N THR A 158 -14.69 37.37 -4.63
CA THR A 158 -15.95 37.85 -5.20
C THR A 158 -17.02 37.98 -4.12
N LYS A 159 -17.99 38.87 -4.33
CA LYS A 159 -19.13 39.04 -3.42
C LYS A 159 -20.06 37.82 -3.33
N GLU A 160 -19.85 36.83 -4.19
CA GLU A 160 -20.60 35.58 -4.23
C GLU A 160 -20.05 34.55 -3.24
N VAL A 161 -18.79 34.71 -2.84
CA VAL A 161 -18.16 33.92 -1.79
C VAL A 161 -18.35 34.60 -0.45
N SER A 162 -18.67 33.81 0.55
CA SER A 162 -18.93 34.24 1.91
C SER A 162 -18.20 33.39 2.94
N VAL A 163 -17.71 34.05 3.98
CA VAL A 163 -17.03 33.40 5.10
C VAL A 163 -17.79 33.68 6.39
N ALA A 164 -18.25 32.62 7.05
CA ALA A 164 -18.84 32.71 8.36
C ALA A 164 -17.75 32.81 9.44
N VAL A 165 -17.82 33.84 10.25
CA VAL A 165 -16.87 34.07 11.36
C VAL A 165 -17.61 33.82 12.66
N ILE A 166 -17.38 32.64 13.24
CA ILE A 166 -17.94 32.25 14.54
C ILE A 166 -16.97 32.75 15.62
N ASP A 167 -17.31 33.85 16.30
CA ASP A 167 -16.40 34.53 17.23
C ASP A 167 -17.18 35.36 18.28
N SER A 168 -16.56 36.40 18.87
CA SER A 168 -17.16 37.30 19.85
C SER A 168 -18.16 38.32 19.26
N GLY A 169 -18.38 38.29 17.94
CA GLY A 169 -19.19 39.25 17.19
C GLY A 169 -18.34 40.14 16.30
N VAL A 170 -18.91 41.24 15.81
CA VAL A 170 -18.20 42.23 14.99
C VAL A 170 -18.76 43.61 15.29
N LEU A 171 -17.93 44.66 15.18
CA LEU A 171 -18.39 46.05 15.13
C LEU A 171 -18.86 46.42 13.70
N PRO A 172 -20.17 46.47 13.42
CA PRO A 172 -20.65 46.66 12.04
C PRO A 172 -20.42 48.09 11.52
N SER A 173 -20.22 49.05 12.42
CA SER A 173 -19.96 50.45 12.10
C SER A 173 -18.48 50.76 11.83
N HIS A 174 -17.58 49.78 11.91
CA HIS A 174 -16.17 50.01 11.60
C HIS A 174 -16.03 50.51 10.15
N GLU A 175 -15.25 51.57 9.93
CA GLU A 175 -15.15 52.19 8.59
C GLU A 175 -14.64 51.19 7.54
N ASP A 176 -13.67 50.35 7.94
CA ASP A 176 -13.00 49.40 7.05
C ASP A 176 -13.82 48.14 6.78
N LEU A 177 -14.96 47.93 7.45
CA LEU A 177 -15.84 46.78 7.26
C LEU A 177 -17.15 47.15 6.54
N GLN A 178 -17.34 48.42 6.20
CA GLN A 178 -18.56 48.89 5.55
C GLN A 178 -18.82 48.14 4.24
N GLY A 179 -20.05 47.64 4.08
CA GLY A 179 -20.48 46.91 2.90
C GLY A 179 -19.92 45.49 2.76
N ARG A 180 -19.13 44.98 3.72
CA ARG A 180 -18.59 43.61 3.71
C ARG A 180 -19.47 42.61 4.45
N LEU A 181 -20.14 43.06 5.51
CA LEU A 181 -20.93 42.19 6.39
C LEU A 181 -22.31 41.88 5.79
N THR A 182 -22.78 40.64 5.97
CA THR A 182 -24.19 40.28 5.82
C THR A 182 -24.98 40.64 7.09
N ALA A 183 -26.25 40.22 7.17
CA ALA A 183 -26.96 40.22 8.44
C ALA A 183 -26.30 39.20 9.39
N GLY A 184 -25.72 39.70 10.48
CA GLY A 184 -25.10 38.85 11.51
C GLY A 184 -26.09 38.19 12.43
N PHE A 185 -25.70 37.04 12.98
CA PHE A 185 -26.46 36.29 13.98
C PHE A 185 -25.74 36.21 15.32
N ASP A 186 -26.35 36.73 16.36
CA ASP A 186 -25.94 36.51 17.74
C ASP A 186 -26.52 35.17 18.19
N ALA A 187 -25.73 34.11 18.03
CA ALA A 187 -26.07 32.76 18.41
C ALA A 187 -26.09 32.57 19.93
N PHE A 188 -25.53 33.49 20.72
CA PHE A 188 -25.60 33.46 22.18
C PHE A 188 -26.96 33.95 22.68
N THR A 189 -27.44 35.08 22.17
CA THR A 189 -28.73 35.69 22.57
C THR A 189 -29.91 35.35 21.66
N ASN A 190 -29.65 34.67 20.54
CA ASN A 190 -30.62 34.34 19.49
C ASN A 190 -31.25 35.60 18.84
N GLY A 191 -30.41 36.49 18.32
CA GLY A 191 -30.82 37.78 17.75
C GLY A 191 -29.83 38.33 16.72
N PRO A 192 -29.94 39.60 16.30
CA PRO A 192 -28.96 40.22 15.41
C PRO A 192 -27.67 40.59 16.14
N VAL A 193 -26.52 40.49 15.47
CA VAL A 193 -25.25 41.03 15.99
C VAL A 193 -25.33 42.55 16.07
N ARG A 194 -25.10 43.12 17.26
CA ARG A 194 -25.18 44.57 17.51
C ARG A 194 -23.84 45.21 17.85
N SER A 195 -22.92 44.44 18.38
CA SER A 195 -21.62 44.90 18.87
C SER A 195 -20.68 43.72 19.06
N ASP A 196 -19.41 44.05 19.27
CA ASP A 196 -18.38 43.13 19.73
C ASP A 196 -17.79 43.69 21.04
N GLY A 197 -18.20 43.13 22.18
CA GLY A 197 -17.74 43.64 23.48
C GLY A 197 -16.38 43.09 23.93
N ALA A 198 -15.88 42.02 23.28
CA ALA A 198 -14.52 41.51 23.50
C ALA A 198 -13.50 42.14 22.53
N GLY A 199 -13.92 42.37 21.29
CA GLY A 199 -13.13 42.96 20.22
C GLY A 199 -12.33 41.99 19.35
N HIS A 200 -12.27 40.72 19.73
CA HIS A 200 -11.53 39.69 19.02
C HIS A 200 -12.12 39.43 17.63
N GLY A 201 -13.44 39.20 17.53
CA GLY A 201 -14.11 38.91 16.26
C GLY A 201 -14.06 40.07 15.26
N THR A 202 -14.03 41.32 15.74
CA THR A 202 -13.77 42.50 14.89
C THR A 202 -12.36 42.45 14.30
N HIS A 203 -11.35 42.10 15.10
CA HIS A 203 -9.96 41.97 14.65
C HIS A 203 -9.80 40.83 13.65
N VAL A 204 -10.37 39.66 13.94
CA VAL A 204 -10.41 38.49 13.04
C VAL A 204 -11.06 38.85 11.70
N THR A 205 -12.22 39.53 11.74
CA THR A 205 -12.96 39.94 10.53
C THR A 205 -12.16 40.93 9.68
N GLY A 206 -11.40 41.84 10.29
CA GLY A 206 -10.53 42.77 9.56
C GLY A 206 -9.36 42.08 8.85
N ILE A 207 -8.73 41.08 9.48
CA ILE A 207 -7.65 40.29 8.87
C ILE A 207 -8.19 39.58 7.63
N LEU A 208 -9.39 39.03 7.75
CA LEU A 208 -10.06 38.29 6.69
C LEU A 208 -10.47 39.20 5.52
N ALA A 209 -11.21 40.28 5.78
CA ALA A 209 -11.96 40.99 4.75
C ALA A 209 -12.08 42.52 4.94
N ALA A 210 -11.15 43.17 5.66
CA ALA A 210 -11.09 44.64 5.64
C ALA A 210 -11.02 45.16 4.19
N ASN A 211 -11.76 46.24 3.92
CA ASN A 211 -11.84 46.84 2.60
C ASN A 211 -10.46 47.34 2.12
N THR A 212 -10.34 47.60 0.82
CA THR A 212 -9.30 48.49 0.30
C THR A 212 -9.97 49.80 -0.10
N ASN A 213 -9.75 50.85 0.67
CA ASN A 213 -10.47 52.12 0.54
C ASN A 213 -9.56 53.35 0.74
N SER A 214 -8.24 53.14 0.69
CA SER A 214 -7.20 54.14 0.96
C SER A 214 -7.17 54.66 2.41
N ARG A 215 -7.79 53.93 3.34
CA ARG A 215 -7.77 54.17 4.80
C ARG A 215 -7.50 52.82 5.46
N GLY A 216 -7.12 52.83 6.74
CA GLY A 216 -6.96 51.57 7.46
C GLY A 216 -5.90 50.65 6.87
N GLY A 217 -6.22 49.36 6.88
CA GLY A 217 -5.40 48.28 6.33
C GLY A 217 -6.09 47.62 5.13
N ILE A 218 -5.82 46.34 4.93
CA ILE A 218 -6.52 45.50 3.94
C ILE A 218 -6.66 44.08 4.48
N GLY A 219 -7.79 43.43 4.23
CA GLY A 219 -7.96 42.01 4.52
C GLY A 219 -7.31 41.11 3.46
N VAL A 220 -7.16 39.83 3.77
CA VAL A 220 -6.67 38.82 2.80
C VAL A 220 -7.61 38.71 1.60
N ALA A 221 -8.92 38.73 1.83
CA ALA A 221 -9.96 38.66 0.80
C ALA A 221 -10.89 39.88 0.87
N PRO A 222 -10.47 41.06 0.39
CA PRO A 222 -11.26 42.29 0.54
C PRO A 222 -12.53 42.32 -0.33
N GLY A 223 -12.68 41.37 -1.25
CA GLY A 223 -13.79 41.27 -2.21
C GLY A 223 -15.01 40.45 -1.75
N ILE A 224 -14.85 39.62 -0.72
CA ILE A 224 -15.89 38.68 -0.25
C ILE A 224 -16.95 39.32 0.66
N LYS A 225 -17.94 38.52 1.06
CA LYS A 225 -18.87 38.81 2.17
C LYS A 225 -18.47 38.07 3.43
N VAL A 226 -18.74 38.66 4.59
CA VAL A 226 -18.56 38.01 5.89
C VAL A 226 -19.92 37.83 6.56
N ILE A 227 -20.17 36.63 7.07
CA ILE A 227 -21.35 36.30 7.89
C ILE A 227 -20.91 36.31 9.35
N PRO A 228 -21.13 37.40 10.10
CA PRO A 228 -20.66 37.49 11.47
C PRO A 228 -21.59 36.73 12.41
N ILE A 229 -21.03 35.80 13.19
CA ILE A 229 -21.76 34.95 14.12
C ILE A 229 -21.16 35.11 15.52
N LYS A 230 -21.92 35.73 16.43
CA LYS A 230 -21.50 35.87 17.84
C LYS A 230 -21.84 34.58 18.60
N ALA A 231 -20.83 33.81 18.98
CA ALA A 231 -20.97 32.52 19.65
C ALA A 231 -20.67 32.59 21.16
N GLY A 232 -20.63 33.79 21.73
CA GLY A 232 -20.13 34.00 23.07
C GLY A 232 -20.54 35.32 23.70
N ASP A 233 -20.23 35.46 24.99
CA ASP A 233 -20.27 36.75 25.67
C ASP A 233 -18.98 37.54 25.33
N ASP A 234 -18.57 38.48 26.19
CA ASP A 234 -17.37 39.28 25.97
C ASP A 234 -16.08 38.60 26.48
N ARG A 235 -16.17 37.33 26.91
CA ARG A 235 -15.08 36.58 27.56
C ARG A 235 -14.95 35.13 27.08
N SER A 236 -16.02 34.52 26.61
CA SER A 236 -16.08 33.08 26.35
C SER A 236 -17.04 32.74 25.21
N VAL A 237 -16.67 31.71 24.44
CA VAL A 237 -17.51 31.05 23.44
C VAL A 237 -18.20 29.84 24.10
N TYR A 238 -19.45 29.56 23.74
CA TYR A 238 -20.24 28.48 24.33
C TYR A 238 -20.65 27.44 23.28
N THR A 239 -20.50 26.15 23.58
CA THR A 239 -20.90 25.03 22.72
C THR A 239 -22.29 25.22 22.09
N SER A 240 -23.30 25.58 22.89
CA SER A 240 -24.67 25.74 22.38
C SER A 240 -24.81 26.87 21.36
N ALA A 241 -24.00 27.92 21.46
CA ALA A 241 -23.96 29.01 20.51
C ALA A 241 -23.09 28.67 19.29
N VAL A 242 -22.03 27.87 19.46
CA VAL A 242 -21.25 27.31 18.35
C VAL A 242 -22.12 26.41 17.47
N LEU A 243 -22.88 25.47 18.05
CA LEU A 243 -23.79 24.59 17.30
C LEU A 243 -24.82 25.39 16.49
N ARG A 244 -25.50 26.35 17.13
CA ARG A 244 -26.43 27.27 16.43
C ARG A 244 -25.73 28.13 15.37
N GLY A 245 -24.48 28.48 15.62
CA GLY A 245 -23.66 29.23 14.67
C GLY A 245 -23.31 28.43 13.43
N ILE A 246 -22.94 27.16 13.60
CA ILE A 246 -22.70 26.23 12.49
C ILE A 246 -23.98 26.06 11.67
N ASP A 247 -25.11 25.78 12.32
CA ASP A 247 -26.41 25.68 11.63
C ASP A 247 -26.71 26.96 10.84
N TYR A 248 -26.51 28.14 11.43
CA TYR A 248 -26.73 29.42 10.74
C TYR A 248 -25.78 29.62 9.56
N ALA A 249 -24.52 29.19 9.66
CA ALA A 249 -23.56 29.27 8.56
C ALA A 249 -23.98 28.37 7.38
N VAL A 250 -24.40 27.14 7.67
CA VAL A 250 -24.92 26.18 6.69
C VAL A 250 -26.20 26.71 6.03
N ASP A 251 -27.16 27.18 6.82
CA ASP A 251 -28.43 27.74 6.34
C ASP A 251 -28.25 28.98 5.46
N ASN A 252 -27.14 29.72 5.65
CA ASN A 252 -26.79 30.89 4.84
C ASN A 252 -25.79 30.57 3.72
N HIS A 253 -25.51 29.28 3.46
CA HIS A 253 -24.62 28.82 2.40
C HIS A 253 -23.23 29.47 2.47
N ALA A 254 -22.64 29.52 3.67
CA ALA A 254 -21.26 29.94 3.83
C ALA A 254 -20.33 29.01 3.01
N ASP A 255 -19.33 29.57 2.33
CA ASP A 255 -18.34 28.77 1.60
C ASP A 255 -17.17 28.36 2.51
N VAL A 256 -16.89 29.16 3.55
CA VAL A 256 -15.89 28.87 4.57
C VAL A 256 -16.42 29.21 5.97
N ILE A 257 -16.09 28.40 6.98
CA ILE A 257 -16.30 28.71 8.40
C ILE A 257 -14.95 28.92 9.08
N ASN A 258 -14.72 30.13 9.60
CA ASN A 258 -13.56 30.48 10.42
C ASN A 258 -13.89 30.35 11.91
N MET A 259 -13.09 29.55 12.62
CA MET A 259 -13.19 29.30 14.06
C MET A 259 -11.88 29.67 14.76
N SER A 260 -11.75 30.94 15.14
CA SER A 260 -10.56 31.46 15.82
C SER A 260 -10.58 31.20 17.34
N PHE A 261 -11.06 30.01 17.75
CA PHE A 261 -11.18 29.57 19.13
C PHE A 261 -10.90 28.06 19.22
N GLY A 262 -10.63 27.55 20.42
CA GLY A 262 -10.47 26.12 20.63
C GLY A 262 -10.53 25.70 22.10
N SER A 263 -10.66 24.40 22.34
CA SER A 263 -10.59 23.78 23.67
C SER A 263 -9.98 22.38 23.61
N PHE A 264 -9.33 21.92 24.68
CA PHE A 264 -8.76 20.56 24.73
C PHE A 264 -9.79 19.45 24.97
N TYR A 265 -11.08 19.75 24.80
CA TYR A 265 -12.17 18.80 24.96
C TYR A 265 -12.80 18.53 23.61
N ASN A 266 -12.80 17.26 23.19
CA ASN A 266 -13.60 16.82 22.05
C ASN A 266 -15.09 16.86 22.45
N ASP A 267 -15.89 17.55 21.64
CA ASP A 267 -17.35 17.60 21.76
C ASP A 267 -17.99 16.89 20.56
N PRO A 268 -18.52 15.66 20.72
CA PRO A 268 -19.09 14.89 19.62
C PRO A 268 -20.22 15.60 18.88
N ALA A 269 -20.99 16.47 19.55
CA ALA A 269 -22.06 17.21 18.90
C ALA A 269 -21.52 18.30 17.96
N VAL A 270 -20.42 18.95 18.34
CA VAL A 270 -19.73 19.93 17.48
C VAL A 270 -19.03 19.20 16.34
N GLN A 271 -18.41 18.05 16.61
CA GLN A 271 -17.79 17.19 15.60
C GLN A 271 -18.79 16.80 14.50
N GLU A 272 -19.94 16.23 14.88
CA GLU A 272 -21.00 15.80 13.97
C GLU A 272 -21.50 16.98 13.13
N LYS A 273 -21.77 18.13 13.76
CA LYS A 273 -22.25 19.33 13.06
C LYS A 273 -21.24 19.92 12.08
N LEU A 274 -19.96 19.90 12.42
CA LEU A 274 -18.90 20.34 11.50
C LEU A 274 -18.73 19.35 10.35
N LEU A 275 -18.86 18.04 10.60
CA LEU A 275 -18.86 17.05 9.52
C LEU A 275 -20.02 17.27 8.55
N GLU A 276 -21.23 17.53 9.05
CA GLU A 276 -22.38 17.92 8.20
C GLU A 276 -22.09 19.16 7.35
N ALA A 277 -21.39 20.15 7.90
CA ALA A 277 -20.99 21.34 7.15
C ALA A 277 -19.93 21.04 6.09
N TYR A 278 -18.94 20.21 6.42
CA TYR A 278 -17.92 19.74 5.48
C TYR A 278 -18.55 18.97 4.31
N ASP A 279 -19.44 18.01 4.60
CA ASP A 279 -20.17 17.23 3.60
C ASP A 279 -21.11 18.09 2.72
N ALA A 280 -21.50 19.27 3.21
CA ALA A 280 -22.24 20.27 2.45
C ALA A 280 -21.34 21.15 1.56
N GLY A 281 -20.03 20.85 1.46
CA GLY A 281 -19.05 21.57 0.65
C GLY A 281 -18.44 22.80 1.33
N ILE A 282 -18.59 22.95 2.64
CA ILE A 282 -18.09 24.13 3.37
C ILE A 282 -16.67 23.87 3.88
N THR A 283 -15.71 24.73 3.50
CA THR A 283 -14.34 24.63 4.00
C THR A 283 -14.27 25.07 5.46
N LEU A 284 -13.64 24.29 6.34
CA LEU A 284 -13.57 24.56 7.78
C LEU A 284 -12.15 24.93 8.17
N VAL A 285 -11.97 26.04 8.89
CA VAL A 285 -10.65 26.54 9.29
C VAL A 285 -10.66 26.91 10.77
N ALA A 286 -9.72 26.39 11.55
CA ALA A 286 -9.64 26.65 12.98
C ALA A 286 -8.23 26.94 13.48
N ALA A 287 -8.13 27.74 14.55
CA ALA A 287 -6.86 28.03 15.20
C ALA A 287 -6.38 26.82 16.03
N SER A 288 -5.10 26.45 15.91
CA SER A 288 -4.55 25.27 16.61
C SER A 288 -4.38 25.43 18.13
N GLY A 289 -4.41 26.67 18.64
CA GLY A 289 -4.22 27.01 20.05
C GLY A 289 -2.85 27.65 20.35
N ASN A 290 -2.63 28.05 21.60
CA ASN A 290 -1.52 28.94 22.01
C ASN A 290 -0.80 28.45 23.29
N GLU A 291 -0.72 27.13 23.48
CA GLU A 291 -0.22 26.50 24.71
C GLU A 291 1.11 25.76 24.53
N GLU A 292 1.73 25.82 23.34
CA GLU A 292 2.96 25.09 22.99
C GLU A 292 2.85 23.58 23.30
N THR A 293 1.71 22.98 22.95
CA THR A 293 1.44 21.56 23.22
C THR A 293 1.16 20.78 21.94
N ASN A 294 1.39 19.47 22.01
CA ASN A 294 1.00 18.52 20.97
C ASN A 294 -0.38 17.88 21.21
N VAL A 295 -1.09 18.28 22.27
CA VAL A 295 -2.47 17.88 22.52
C VAL A 295 -3.39 18.67 21.58
N PRO A 296 -4.18 18.02 20.72
CA PRO A 296 -5.07 18.73 19.80
C PRO A 296 -6.11 19.57 20.52
N ALA A 297 -6.28 20.82 20.09
CA ALA A 297 -7.38 21.68 20.50
C ALA A 297 -8.52 21.60 19.47
N TYR A 298 -9.75 21.41 19.92
CA TYR A 298 -10.93 21.29 19.08
C TYR A 298 -11.64 22.65 18.93
N PRO A 299 -12.09 23.02 17.72
CA PRO A 299 -12.32 22.12 16.58
C PRO A 299 -11.13 21.85 15.64
N ALA A 300 -9.97 22.50 15.82
CA ALA A 300 -8.81 22.29 14.94
C ALA A 300 -8.29 20.83 14.94
N GLY A 301 -8.47 20.08 16.02
CA GLY A 301 -8.07 18.67 16.08
C GLY A 301 -8.99 17.70 15.34
N TYR A 302 -10.06 18.17 14.68
CA TYR A 302 -10.90 17.30 13.85
C TYR A 302 -10.25 17.11 12.47
N PRO A 303 -10.15 15.87 11.94
CA PRO A 303 -9.38 15.60 10.72
C PRO A 303 -9.81 16.39 9.46
N TRP A 304 -11.09 16.78 9.37
CA TRP A 304 -11.66 17.55 8.24
C TRP A 304 -11.71 19.07 8.49
N VAL A 305 -10.98 19.56 9.50
CA VAL A 305 -10.88 20.99 9.82
C VAL A 305 -9.44 21.42 9.64
N ILE A 306 -9.20 22.39 8.74
CA ILE A 306 -7.86 22.93 8.49
C ILE A 306 -7.35 23.61 9.77
N ALA A 307 -6.41 22.96 10.44
CA ALA A 307 -5.77 23.40 11.66
C ALA A 307 -4.62 24.35 11.36
N VAL A 308 -4.74 25.58 11.88
CA VAL A 308 -3.82 26.66 11.55
C VAL A 308 -2.90 26.99 12.71
N GLY A 309 -1.62 26.66 12.53
CA GLY A 309 -0.52 27.11 13.39
C GLY A 309 -0.08 28.55 13.11
N ALA A 310 0.77 29.10 13.97
CA ALA A 310 1.27 30.47 13.84
C ALA A 310 2.76 30.54 13.51
N THR A 311 3.12 31.41 12.56
CA THR A 311 4.50 31.82 12.31
C THR A 311 4.79 33.22 12.87
N ASP A 312 6.02 33.39 13.34
CA ASP A 312 6.61 34.70 13.60
C ASP A 312 7.32 35.18 12.32
N THR A 313 6.69 36.14 11.64
CA THR A 313 7.26 36.81 10.48
C THR A 313 7.88 38.16 10.79
N THR A 314 8.10 38.53 12.06
CA THR A 314 8.71 39.83 12.41
C THR A 314 10.19 39.90 12.01
N SER A 315 10.88 38.76 11.98
CA SER A 315 12.25 38.65 11.47
C SER A 315 12.33 38.47 9.95
N SER A 316 13.54 38.56 9.42
CA SER A 316 13.85 38.27 8.01
C SER A 316 13.68 36.79 7.65
N SER A 317 13.73 35.90 8.65
CA SER A 317 13.51 34.47 8.51
C SER A 317 12.26 34.11 9.29
N PRO A 318 11.12 33.86 8.62
CA PRO A 318 9.92 33.32 9.25
C PRO A 318 10.22 32.01 10.00
N ARG A 319 9.60 31.82 11.16
CA ARG A 319 9.74 30.61 11.97
C ARG A 319 8.46 30.31 12.75
N HIS A 320 8.37 29.14 13.34
CA HIS A 320 7.31 28.79 14.30
C HIS A 320 7.19 29.85 15.42
N ALA A 321 5.96 30.30 15.71
CA ALA A 321 5.68 31.19 16.81
C ALA A 321 5.78 30.42 18.14
N PRO A 322 6.51 30.90 19.16
CA PRO A 322 6.78 30.12 20.37
C PRO A 322 5.56 29.62 21.15
N PHE A 323 4.41 30.28 21.01
CA PHE A 323 3.17 29.89 21.69
C PHE A 323 2.35 28.87 20.89
N SER A 324 2.57 28.73 19.58
CA SER A 324 1.70 27.93 18.71
C SER A 324 1.73 26.47 19.14
N ASN A 325 0.56 25.84 19.16
CA ASN A 325 0.48 24.39 19.32
C ASN A 325 1.13 23.69 18.12
N ILE A 326 1.63 22.49 18.38
CA ILE A 326 2.38 21.63 17.46
C ILE A 326 1.67 20.28 17.34
N GLY A 327 2.10 19.41 16.44
CA GLY A 327 1.62 18.03 16.31
C GLY A 327 1.28 17.66 14.87
N SER A 328 0.96 16.39 14.66
CA SER A 328 0.56 15.81 13.37
C SER A 328 -0.76 16.35 12.82
N HIS A 329 -1.57 16.93 13.70
CA HIS A 329 -2.87 17.52 13.37
C HIS A 329 -2.77 18.97 12.88
N ILE A 330 -1.56 19.51 12.65
CA ILE A 330 -1.36 20.86 12.11
C ILE A 330 -1.23 20.75 10.59
N ASP A 331 -2.14 21.35 9.84
CA ASP A 331 -2.14 21.28 8.38
C ASP A 331 -1.23 22.32 7.76
N VAL A 332 -1.39 23.58 8.19
CA VAL A 332 -0.63 24.72 7.69
C VAL A 332 -0.36 25.73 8.79
N ALA A 333 0.60 26.61 8.56
CA ALA A 333 0.83 27.77 9.41
C ALA A 333 0.64 29.08 8.64
N ALA A 334 0.26 30.13 9.37
CA ALA A 334 0.17 31.49 8.81
C ALA A 334 0.71 32.52 9.82
N PRO A 335 1.07 33.74 9.37
CA PRO A 335 1.58 34.78 10.26
C PRO A 335 0.64 35.02 11.44
N GLY A 336 1.15 34.88 12.67
CA GLY A 336 0.35 35.01 13.89
C GLY A 336 0.98 35.89 14.95
N VAL A 337 2.08 36.59 14.64
CA VAL A 337 2.77 37.51 15.57
C VAL A 337 2.72 38.94 15.03
N ASP A 338 2.31 39.87 15.88
CA ASP A 338 2.17 41.30 15.58
C ASP A 338 1.25 41.57 14.38
N ILE A 339 0.06 40.94 14.38
CA ILE A 339 -0.93 41.02 13.31
C ILE A 339 -1.83 42.24 13.49
N PHE A 340 -1.67 43.21 12.60
CA PHE A 340 -2.48 44.43 12.51
C PHE A 340 -3.88 44.17 11.93
N SER A 341 -4.91 44.77 12.53
CA SER A 341 -6.30 44.73 12.04
C SER A 341 -7.21 45.79 12.66
N THR A 342 -8.50 45.76 12.29
CA THR A 342 -9.59 46.58 12.84
C THR A 342 -9.90 46.25 14.30
N SER A 343 -10.35 47.25 15.07
CA SER A 343 -10.63 47.14 16.51
C SER A 343 -12.08 47.55 16.85
N TYR A 344 -12.61 47.03 17.96
CA TYR A 344 -14.00 47.23 18.40
C TYR A 344 -14.35 48.65 18.84
N ASP A 345 -13.34 49.49 19.08
CA ASP A 345 -13.50 50.92 19.38
C ASP A 345 -13.59 51.78 18.11
N GLY A 346 -13.62 51.16 16.92
CA GLY A 346 -13.65 51.83 15.63
C GLY A 346 -12.27 52.29 15.15
N THR A 347 -11.18 51.83 15.79
CA THR A 347 -9.80 52.12 15.41
C THR A 347 -9.07 50.85 14.93
N TYR A 348 -7.75 50.78 15.06
CA TYR A 348 -6.94 49.65 14.63
C TYR A 348 -6.02 49.20 15.76
N GLY A 349 -5.72 47.91 15.80
CA GLY A 349 -4.92 47.27 16.84
C GLY A 349 -3.95 46.22 16.28
N VAL A 350 -3.12 45.69 17.16
CA VAL A 350 -2.16 44.61 16.86
C VAL A 350 -2.35 43.50 17.89
N GLY A 351 -2.33 42.25 17.43
CA GLY A 351 -2.46 41.07 18.29
C GLY A 351 -1.58 39.90 17.83
N SER A 352 -1.31 38.97 18.74
CA SER A 352 -0.58 37.73 18.46
C SER A 352 -1.37 36.51 18.94
N GLY A 353 -1.35 35.42 18.16
CA GLY A 353 -2.09 34.20 18.41
C GLY A 353 -2.42 33.44 17.13
N THR A 354 -2.60 32.12 17.23
CA THR A 354 -3.12 31.28 16.13
C THR A 354 -4.53 31.69 15.69
N SER A 355 -5.27 32.36 16.57
CA SER A 355 -6.57 32.99 16.28
C SER A 355 -6.50 34.10 15.22
N TYR A 356 -5.32 34.70 15.01
CA TYR A 356 -5.05 35.67 13.95
C TYR A 356 -4.46 35.03 12.68
N SER A 357 -3.88 33.83 12.80
CA SER A 357 -3.44 33.02 11.65
C SER A 357 -4.63 32.38 10.91
N ALA A 358 -5.62 31.86 11.64
CA ALA A 358 -6.82 31.24 11.08
C ALA A 358 -7.59 32.11 10.06
N PRO A 359 -7.85 33.43 10.29
CA PRO A 359 -8.52 34.27 9.31
C PRO A 359 -7.66 34.59 8.08
N ILE A 360 -6.33 34.46 8.16
CA ILE A 360 -5.45 34.56 6.99
C ILE A 360 -5.70 33.38 6.07
N VAL A 361 -5.69 32.16 6.63
CA VAL A 361 -5.95 30.92 5.87
C VAL A 361 -7.38 30.89 5.34
N SER A 362 -8.37 31.28 6.15
CA SER A 362 -9.76 31.41 5.71
C SER A 362 -9.93 32.39 4.55
N GLY A 363 -9.17 33.49 4.56
CA GLY A 363 -9.16 34.44 3.45
C GLY A 363 -8.56 33.83 2.19
N LEU A 364 -7.46 33.09 2.30
CA LEU A 364 -6.87 32.38 1.16
C LEU A 364 -7.79 31.30 0.59
N ALA A 365 -8.45 30.51 1.46
CA ALA A 365 -9.48 29.57 1.06
C ALA A 365 -10.60 30.26 0.26
N ALA A 366 -11.08 31.41 0.73
CA ALA A 366 -12.10 32.18 0.03
C ALA A 366 -11.62 32.76 -1.32
N LEU A 367 -10.32 33.08 -1.47
CA LEU A 367 -9.74 33.46 -2.76
C LEU A 367 -9.68 32.28 -3.73
N LEU A 368 -9.29 31.09 -3.26
CA LEU A 368 -9.28 29.86 -4.06
C LEU A 368 -10.69 29.53 -4.56
N ILE A 369 -11.67 29.50 -3.66
CA ILE A 369 -13.08 29.25 -4.00
C ILE A 369 -13.60 30.32 -4.98
N SER A 370 -13.15 31.56 -4.87
CA SER A 370 -13.55 32.63 -5.81
C SER A 370 -13.15 32.35 -7.26
N GLU A 371 -12.03 31.65 -7.49
CA GLU A 371 -11.58 31.24 -8.83
C GLU A 371 -12.06 29.83 -9.21
N HIS A 372 -12.34 29.00 -8.21
CA HIS A 372 -12.69 27.59 -8.35
C HIS A 372 -13.92 27.23 -7.51
N ARG A 373 -15.10 27.66 -7.99
CA ARG A 373 -16.38 27.46 -7.29
C ARG A 373 -16.86 26.01 -7.25
N ASP A 374 -16.24 25.16 -8.04
CA ASP A 374 -16.48 23.73 -8.15
C ASP A 374 -15.56 22.90 -7.25
N TRP A 375 -14.63 23.53 -6.53
CA TRP A 375 -13.71 22.79 -5.66
C TRP A 375 -14.37 22.34 -4.36
N GLU A 376 -14.12 21.08 -3.99
CA GLU A 376 -14.51 20.52 -2.70
C GLU A 376 -13.53 20.99 -1.58
N PRO A 377 -13.94 20.92 -0.29
CA PRO A 377 -13.09 21.36 0.83
C PRO A 377 -11.69 20.75 0.86
N SER A 378 -11.54 19.44 0.57
CA SER A 378 -10.24 18.77 0.50
C SER A 378 -9.34 19.31 -0.61
N GLU A 379 -9.92 19.88 -1.67
CA GLU A 379 -9.18 20.47 -2.79
C GLU A 379 -8.65 21.85 -2.46
N VAL A 380 -9.45 22.63 -1.74
CA VAL A 380 -9.02 23.90 -1.17
C VAL A 380 -7.87 23.65 -0.17
N GLU A 381 -8.02 22.66 0.71
CA GLU A 381 -6.98 22.25 1.65
C GLU A 381 -5.70 21.81 0.96
N TYR A 382 -5.80 20.92 -0.04
CA TYR A 382 -4.65 20.47 -0.82
C TYR A 382 -3.90 21.65 -1.44
N ALA A 383 -4.62 22.60 -2.06
CA ALA A 383 -3.99 23.75 -2.67
C ALA A 383 -3.26 24.64 -1.66
N LEU A 384 -3.78 24.77 -0.43
CA LEU A 384 -3.11 25.49 0.66
C LEU A 384 -1.86 24.75 1.15
N GLN A 385 -1.94 23.44 1.36
CA GLN A 385 -0.84 22.60 1.85
C GLN A 385 0.28 22.47 0.79
N ALA A 386 -0.05 22.06 -0.43
CA ALA A 386 0.91 21.80 -1.51
C ALA A 386 1.66 23.04 -2.00
N SER A 387 1.10 24.24 -1.74
CA SER A 387 1.71 25.52 -2.11
C SER A 387 2.45 26.23 -1.00
N SER A 388 2.44 25.66 0.21
CA SER A 388 3.04 26.28 1.39
C SER A 388 4.57 26.35 1.28
N ASP A 389 5.15 27.44 1.79
CA ASP A 389 6.59 27.62 1.89
C ASP A 389 7.14 26.72 3.01
N GLN A 390 7.96 25.74 2.64
CA GLN A 390 8.63 24.84 3.58
C GLN A 390 9.77 25.55 4.32
N LEU A 391 9.46 26.07 5.51
CA LEU A 391 10.45 26.74 6.38
C LEU A 391 11.33 25.75 7.18
N LEU A 392 10.90 24.48 7.26
CA LEU A 392 11.59 23.38 7.94
C LEU A 392 11.76 22.22 6.94
N ARG A 393 12.65 21.26 7.25
CA ARG A 393 12.89 20.09 6.37
C ARG A 393 11.76 19.08 6.51
N GLY A 394 11.25 18.58 5.37
CA GLY A 394 10.21 17.55 5.31
C GLY A 394 9.05 18.00 4.43
N GLU A 395 8.18 17.07 4.00
CA GLU A 395 6.93 17.41 3.28
C GLU A 395 5.95 18.11 4.21
N SER A 396 5.76 17.57 5.41
CA SER A 396 5.07 18.17 6.55
C SER A 396 5.89 17.94 7.84
N ASN A 397 5.64 18.73 8.89
CA ASN A 397 6.29 18.61 10.20
C ASN A 397 5.38 19.07 11.34
N GLU A 398 5.62 18.58 12.55
CA GLU A 398 4.78 18.89 13.72
C GLU A 398 4.69 20.38 14.07
N GLN A 399 5.63 21.24 13.67
CA GLN A 399 5.58 22.66 14.04
C GLN A 399 4.72 23.49 13.09
N LEU A 400 4.75 23.19 11.79
CA LEU A 400 4.18 24.05 10.76
C LEU A 400 3.26 23.33 9.78
N GLY A 401 2.98 22.05 10.02
CA GLY A 401 2.33 21.19 9.02
C GLY A 401 3.12 21.19 7.71
N PHE A 402 2.41 21.36 6.61
CA PHE A 402 2.97 21.49 5.27
C PHE A 402 3.76 22.79 5.02
N GLY A 403 3.69 23.75 5.95
CA GLY A 403 4.51 24.96 5.93
C GLY A 403 3.72 26.24 6.12
N GLN A 404 4.35 27.38 5.82
CA GLN A 404 3.68 28.67 5.87
C GLN A 404 2.90 28.91 4.57
N VAL A 405 1.61 29.22 4.66
CA VAL A 405 0.77 29.48 3.46
C VAL A 405 1.36 30.57 2.56
N ASN A 406 1.19 30.41 1.24
CA ASN A 406 1.64 31.35 0.22
C ASN A 406 0.53 31.61 -0.80
N GLY A 407 -0.12 32.77 -0.74
CA GLY A 407 -1.29 33.08 -1.57
C GLY A 407 -1.00 33.09 -3.07
N ALA A 408 0.19 33.53 -3.48
CA ALA A 408 0.59 33.55 -4.88
C ALA A 408 0.82 32.14 -5.45
N ALA A 409 1.38 31.26 -4.63
CA ALA A 409 1.59 29.86 -5.00
C ALA A 409 0.24 29.12 -5.01
N ALA A 410 -0.59 29.29 -3.98
CA ALA A 410 -1.90 28.65 -3.85
C ALA A 410 -2.79 28.88 -5.08
N LEU A 411 -2.95 30.13 -5.53
CA LEU A 411 -3.77 30.49 -6.71
C LEU A 411 -3.18 30.02 -8.05
N ARG A 412 -1.99 29.42 -8.06
CA ARG A 412 -1.38 28.79 -9.25
C ARG A 412 -1.31 27.27 -9.15
N THR A 413 -1.71 26.69 -8.02
CA THR A 413 -1.69 25.24 -7.80
C THR A 413 -2.78 24.58 -8.65
N GLY A 414 -2.38 23.61 -9.46
CA GLY A 414 -3.33 22.71 -10.12
C GLY A 414 -3.64 21.51 -9.23
N LEU A 415 -4.86 20.97 -9.35
CA LEU A 415 -5.23 19.74 -8.68
C LEU A 415 -4.59 18.51 -9.35
N LYS A 416 -4.32 17.49 -8.56
CA LYS A 416 -3.98 16.15 -9.06
C LYS A 416 -5.26 15.42 -9.48
N SER A 417 -5.14 14.46 -10.39
CA SER A 417 -6.28 13.68 -10.90
C SER A 417 -6.72 12.62 -9.88
N LEU A 418 -7.97 12.70 -9.39
CA LEU A 418 -8.56 11.81 -8.37
C LEU A 418 -9.37 10.63 -8.94
N VAL A 419 -9.15 10.23 -10.19
CA VAL A 419 -10.01 9.25 -10.89
C VAL A 419 -10.07 7.89 -10.19
N GLU A 420 -9.02 7.51 -9.45
CA GLU A 420 -8.90 6.19 -8.81
C GLU A 420 -9.09 6.22 -7.28
N ASP A 421 -9.31 7.41 -6.70
CA ASP A 421 -9.32 7.65 -5.25
C ASP A 421 -10.74 7.93 -4.75
N SER A 422 -11.01 7.68 -3.48
CA SER A 422 -12.35 7.83 -2.89
C SER A 422 -12.35 8.77 -1.70
N SER A 423 -13.28 9.74 -1.66
CA SER A 423 -13.47 10.64 -0.50
C SER A 423 -14.49 10.09 0.52
N ALA A 424 -15.38 9.19 0.09
CA ALA A 424 -16.29 8.43 0.94
C ALA A 424 -16.01 6.93 0.76
N TRP A 425 -16.42 6.04 1.66
CA TRP A 425 -16.21 4.58 1.54
C TRP A 425 -16.98 3.92 0.37
N ASP A 426 -16.82 4.42 -0.86
CA ASP A 426 -17.45 3.94 -2.08
C ASP A 426 -16.75 2.67 -2.58
N LEU A 427 -17.33 1.54 -2.19
CA LEU A 427 -16.81 0.22 -2.52
C LEU A 427 -16.80 -0.10 -4.03
N SER A 428 -17.49 0.71 -4.86
CA SER A 428 -17.39 0.58 -6.31
C SER A 428 -15.99 0.93 -6.85
N LYS A 429 -15.21 1.69 -6.07
CA LYS A 429 -13.83 2.09 -6.39
C LYS A 429 -12.76 1.10 -5.90
N THR A 430 -13.17 -0.07 -5.39
CA THR A 430 -12.23 -1.05 -4.86
C THR A 430 -11.28 -1.64 -5.92
N ARG A 431 -9.99 -1.71 -5.58
CA ARG A 431 -8.93 -2.36 -6.38
C ARG A 431 -8.72 -3.81 -5.90
N PRO A 432 -8.37 -4.78 -6.76
CA PRO A 432 -8.13 -6.15 -6.31
C PRO A 432 -6.87 -6.25 -5.43
N LEU A 433 -6.98 -6.89 -4.26
CA LEU A 433 -5.86 -7.25 -3.39
C LEU A 433 -5.61 -8.75 -3.44
N GLN A 434 -4.35 -9.11 -3.69
CA GLN A 434 -3.85 -10.47 -3.75
C GLN A 434 -2.84 -10.70 -2.63
N ILE A 435 -2.59 -11.96 -2.28
CA ILE A 435 -1.51 -12.34 -1.35
C ILE A 435 -0.17 -11.81 -1.91
N GLY A 436 0.63 -11.18 -1.06
CA GLY A 436 1.85 -10.47 -1.41
C GLY A 436 1.79 -9.00 -1.01
N SER A 437 2.71 -8.20 -1.57
CA SER A 437 2.81 -6.77 -1.29
C SER A 437 2.43 -5.91 -2.49
N LEU A 438 1.75 -4.80 -2.23
CA LEU A 438 1.54 -3.70 -3.18
C LEU A 438 2.04 -2.38 -2.59
N SER A 439 2.19 -1.38 -3.45
CA SER A 439 2.57 -0.02 -3.04
C SER A 439 1.68 1.00 -3.74
N GLU A 440 1.16 1.95 -2.98
CA GLU A 440 0.30 3.06 -3.42
C GLU A 440 0.56 4.29 -2.56
N SER A 441 -0.01 5.44 -2.91
CA SER A 441 0.22 6.72 -2.21
C SER A 441 -1.09 7.38 -1.81
N LEU A 442 -1.18 7.82 -0.55
CA LEU A 442 -2.22 8.74 -0.08
C LEU A 442 -1.88 10.14 -0.59
N ASN A 443 -2.35 10.45 -1.79
CA ASN A 443 -1.80 11.54 -2.59
C ASN A 443 -2.54 12.88 -2.42
N TYR A 444 -3.63 12.87 -1.64
CA TYR A 444 -4.55 13.95 -1.40
C TYR A 444 -5.13 13.95 0.03
N PRO A 445 -5.56 15.11 0.58
CA PRO A 445 -6.36 15.13 1.80
C PRO A 445 -7.65 14.31 1.63
N SER A 446 -8.00 13.51 2.63
CA SER A 446 -9.16 12.61 2.56
C SER A 446 -9.06 11.51 1.51
N ASP A 447 -7.86 11.22 0.99
CA ASP A 447 -7.63 10.07 0.14
C ASP A 447 -7.92 8.76 0.92
N ARG A 448 -8.74 7.91 0.32
CA ARG A 448 -9.05 6.56 0.77
C ARG A 448 -8.73 5.58 -0.34
N ASP A 449 -7.75 4.75 -0.09
CA ASP A 449 -7.47 3.59 -0.94
C ASP A 449 -8.30 2.40 -0.48
N LEU A 450 -9.14 1.89 -1.37
CA LEU A 450 -10.02 0.76 -1.09
C LEU A 450 -9.58 -0.46 -1.89
N TYR A 451 -9.44 -1.58 -1.20
CA TYR A 451 -9.06 -2.85 -1.79
C TYR A 451 -10.10 -3.93 -1.53
N LYS A 452 -10.19 -4.89 -2.45
CA LYS A 452 -11.06 -6.06 -2.37
C LYS A 452 -10.21 -7.34 -2.42
N TRP A 453 -10.26 -8.12 -1.36
CA TRP A 453 -9.64 -9.44 -1.28
C TRP A 453 -10.73 -10.52 -1.19
N ASN A 454 -10.63 -11.55 -2.01
CA ASN A 454 -11.48 -12.74 -1.89
C ASN A 454 -10.66 -13.86 -1.23
N ALA A 455 -10.97 -14.16 0.02
CA ALA A 455 -10.39 -15.29 0.73
C ALA A 455 -11.04 -16.57 0.19
N GLU A 456 -10.30 -17.34 -0.62
CA GLU A 456 -10.76 -18.62 -1.18
C GLU A 456 -10.81 -19.76 -0.13
N ALA A 457 -10.39 -19.46 1.09
CA ALA A 457 -10.14 -20.41 2.16
C ALA A 457 -10.27 -19.74 3.53
N PRO A 458 -10.73 -20.48 4.56
CA PRO A 458 -10.45 -20.08 5.92
C PRO A 458 -8.96 -20.25 6.25
N GLY A 459 -8.40 -19.34 7.04
CA GLY A 459 -7.01 -19.38 7.47
C GLY A 459 -6.63 -18.16 8.29
N GLN A 460 -5.45 -18.20 8.92
CA GLN A 460 -4.92 -17.02 9.60
C GLN A 460 -4.40 -16.03 8.54
N ALA A 461 -5.01 -14.86 8.45
CA ALA A 461 -4.56 -13.79 7.55
C ALA A 461 -3.86 -12.71 8.35
N SER A 462 -2.85 -12.07 7.73
CA SER A 462 -2.21 -10.88 8.26
C SER A 462 -2.09 -9.80 7.20
N LEU A 463 -2.52 -8.58 7.55
CA LEU A 463 -2.28 -7.37 6.79
C LEU A 463 -1.18 -6.57 7.49
N ARG A 464 -0.23 -6.07 6.72
CA ARG A 464 0.83 -5.19 7.20
C ARG A 464 0.91 -3.95 6.33
N LEU A 465 0.67 -2.80 6.91
CA LEU A 465 0.76 -1.49 6.27
C LEU A 465 1.97 -0.73 6.81
N HIS A 466 2.71 -0.06 5.94
CA HIS A 466 3.87 0.72 6.34
C HIS A 466 4.05 1.91 5.41
N HIS A 467 4.15 3.12 5.96
CA HIS A 467 4.48 4.33 5.21
C HIS A 467 5.86 4.88 5.62
N PRO A 468 6.74 5.23 4.65
CA PRO A 468 8.09 5.68 4.96
C PRO A 468 8.18 7.14 5.45
N ALA A 469 7.21 7.99 5.12
CA ALA A 469 7.18 9.36 5.62
C ALA A 469 6.63 9.41 7.05
N GLY A 470 7.39 10.00 7.96
CA GLY A 470 7.05 10.09 9.37
C GLY A 470 6.05 11.19 9.73
N HIS A 471 5.33 11.77 8.76
CA HIS A 471 4.21 12.67 9.02
C HIS A 471 2.84 12.02 8.75
N ILE A 472 2.83 10.86 8.09
CA ILE A 472 1.63 10.04 7.84
C ILE A 472 1.48 9.01 8.96
N ASP A 473 0.25 8.84 9.42
CA ASP A 473 -0.22 7.84 10.38
C ASP A 473 -1.29 6.97 9.69
N PRO A 474 -0.86 6.00 8.87
CA PRO A 474 -1.75 5.31 7.96
C PRO A 474 -2.52 4.21 8.72
N VAL A 475 -3.84 4.27 8.67
CA VAL A 475 -4.80 3.40 9.36
C VAL A 475 -5.27 2.27 8.44
N LEU A 476 -5.49 1.09 9.02
CA LEU A 476 -6.12 -0.05 8.36
C LEU A 476 -7.53 -0.28 8.89
N VAL A 477 -8.49 -0.42 7.98
CA VAL A 477 -9.84 -0.89 8.32
C VAL A 477 -10.20 -2.07 7.44
N VAL A 478 -10.74 -3.13 8.06
CA VAL A 478 -11.17 -4.33 7.36
C VAL A 478 -12.67 -4.52 7.54
N TYR A 479 -13.38 -4.60 6.43
CA TYR A 479 -14.77 -4.99 6.38
C TYR A 479 -14.92 -6.37 5.76
N ARG A 480 -15.93 -7.12 6.19
CA ARG A 480 -16.30 -8.41 5.61
C ARG A 480 -17.71 -8.39 5.07
N GLU A 481 -17.88 -8.93 3.87
CA GLU A 481 -19.19 -9.15 3.27
C GLU A 481 -19.78 -10.46 3.78
N MET A 482 -20.96 -10.40 4.39
CA MET A 482 -21.75 -11.56 4.79
C MET A 482 -23.21 -11.37 4.37
N ASN A 483 -23.75 -12.33 3.61
CA ASN A 483 -25.16 -12.34 3.19
C ASN A 483 -25.63 -11.06 2.46
N GLY A 484 -24.72 -10.40 1.72
CA GLY A 484 -25.01 -9.14 1.01
C GLY A 484 -24.98 -7.88 1.89
N SER A 485 -24.60 -8.02 3.17
CA SER A 485 -24.34 -6.91 4.09
C SER A 485 -22.86 -6.82 4.42
N ILE A 486 -22.38 -5.63 4.72
CA ILE A 486 -20.97 -5.35 5.01
C ILE A 486 -20.85 -4.99 6.48
N TYR A 487 -19.92 -5.66 7.16
CA TYR A 487 -19.68 -5.49 8.57
C TYR A 487 -18.23 -5.07 8.78
N GLU A 488 -18.00 -4.02 9.56
CA GLU A 488 -16.66 -3.71 10.06
C GLU A 488 -16.20 -4.88 10.92
N GLN A 489 -15.05 -5.44 10.56
CA GLN A 489 -14.49 -6.58 11.26
C GLN A 489 -13.42 -6.11 12.25
N ASP A 490 -12.51 -5.25 11.80
CA ASP A 490 -11.41 -4.74 12.60
C ASP A 490 -11.01 -3.33 12.14
N TYR A 491 -10.56 -2.54 13.11
CA TYR A 491 -9.96 -1.22 12.95
C TYR A 491 -8.61 -1.23 13.68
N ILE A 492 -7.52 -0.87 12.99
CA ILE A 492 -6.18 -0.82 13.59
C ILE A 492 -5.55 0.55 13.39
N ASP A 493 -5.13 1.10 14.53
CA ASP A 493 -4.30 2.28 14.73
C ASP A 493 -3.45 1.97 15.99
N GLU A 494 -2.29 1.32 15.82
CA GLU A 494 -1.39 0.97 16.94
C GLU A 494 -0.59 2.17 17.48
N HIS A 495 -0.97 3.40 17.08
CA HIS A 495 -0.45 4.68 17.52
C HIS A 495 1.03 4.92 17.18
N GLY A 496 1.29 5.58 16.06
CA GLY A 496 2.51 6.36 15.88
C GLY A 496 2.94 6.52 14.43
N GLN A 497 3.15 7.78 14.04
CA GLN A 497 3.66 8.15 12.73
C GLN A 497 4.85 7.29 12.25
N GLY A 498 4.72 6.74 11.05
CA GLY A 498 5.76 5.90 10.42
C GLY A 498 5.97 4.52 11.06
N ILE A 499 5.13 4.09 12.01
CA ILE A 499 5.11 2.71 12.49
C ILE A 499 4.29 1.85 11.52
N ALA A 500 4.69 0.59 11.36
CA ALA A 500 3.95 -0.34 10.52
C ALA A 500 2.76 -0.91 11.28
N GLU A 501 1.54 -0.69 10.77
CA GLU A 501 0.33 -1.29 11.30
C GLU A 501 0.25 -2.76 10.89
N THR A 502 0.01 -3.66 11.85
CA THR A 502 -0.12 -5.10 11.58
C THR A 502 -1.40 -5.67 12.17
N LEU A 503 -2.34 -6.06 11.30
CA LEU A 503 -3.58 -6.72 11.68
C LEU A 503 -3.49 -8.21 11.38
N THR A 504 -3.67 -9.07 12.39
CA THR A 504 -3.79 -10.52 12.19
C THR A 504 -5.15 -11.00 12.64
N PHE A 505 -5.88 -11.72 11.78
CA PHE A 505 -7.22 -12.22 12.04
C PHE A 505 -7.46 -13.60 11.45
N GLN A 506 -8.48 -14.31 11.96
CA GLN A 506 -8.95 -15.54 11.34
C GLN A 506 -9.88 -15.18 10.19
N ALA A 507 -9.38 -15.29 8.96
CA ALA A 507 -10.20 -15.13 7.77
C ALA A 507 -11.06 -16.39 7.59
N GLY A 508 -12.35 -16.20 7.33
CA GLY A 508 -13.19 -17.25 6.75
C GLY A 508 -13.21 -17.11 5.22
N GLU A 509 -13.83 -18.06 4.53
CA GLU A 509 -14.10 -17.89 3.10
C GLU A 509 -15.03 -16.68 2.88
N GLY A 510 -14.78 -15.91 1.82
CA GLY A 510 -15.62 -14.78 1.41
C GLY A 510 -14.85 -13.54 0.98
N THR A 511 -15.59 -12.44 0.81
CA THR A 511 -15.07 -11.16 0.35
C THR A 511 -14.77 -10.23 1.53
N TYR A 512 -13.59 -9.64 1.48
CA TYR A 512 -13.06 -8.66 2.41
C TYR A 512 -12.78 -7.36 1.66
N TYR A 513 -13.09 -6.23 2.30
CA TYR A 513 -12.73 -4.90 1.84
C TYR A 513 -11.71 -4.31 2.82
N ILE A 514 -10.58 -3.83 2.31
CA ILE A 514 -9.50 -3.25 3.11
C ILE A 514 -9.40 -1.78 2.73
N GLY A 515 -9.55 -0.89 3.71
CA GLY A 515 -9.30 0.52 3.55
C GLY A 515 -7.96 0.94 4.11
N VAL A 516 -7.29 1.83 3.40
CA VAL A 516 -6.07 2.50 3.83
C VAL A 516 -6.27 4.01 3.74
N TYR A 517 -5.96 4.73 4.81
CA TYR A 517 -6.05 6.19 4.85
C TYR A 517 -5.24 6.80 5.99
N ASP A 518 -5.06 8.12 6.03
CA ASP A 518 -4.36 8.80 7.13
C ASP A 518 -5.34 9.26 8.22
N TYR A 519 -5.00 9.04 9.49
CA TYR A 519 -5.87 9.41 10.62
C TYR A 519 -6.22 10.92 10.67
N TYR A 520 -5.28 11.79 10.29
CA TYR A 520 -5.46 13.25 10.29
C TYR A 520 -5.63 13.81 8.88
N GLU A 521 -5.99 12.97 7.90
CA GLU A 521 -6.14 13.37 6.48
C GLU A 521 -4.87 13.94 5.83
N ASN A 522 -3.69 13.68 6.39
CA ASN A 522 -2.44 14.06 5.75
C ASN A 522 -2.22 13.25 4.46
N TRP A 523 -1.50 13.85 3.52
CA TRP A 523 -1.08 13.22 2.28
C TRP A 523 0.44 13.20 2.11
N SER A 524 0.94 12.27 1.30
CA SER A 524 2.34 12.20 0.90
C SER A 524 2.48 11.74 -0.54
N ALA A 525 3.47 12.30 -1.24
CA ALA A 525 3.87 11.79 -2.55
C ALA A 525 4.67 10.47 -2.45
N GLN A 526 5.10 10.08 -1.24
CA GLN A 526 5.77 8.80 -1.02
C GLN A 526 4.74 7.68 -0.95
N PRO A 527 5.04 6.47 -1.46
CA PRO A 527 4.12 5.36 -1.37
C PRO A 527 4.22 4.65 -0.02
N TYR A 528 3.09 4.19 0.51
CA TYR A 528 3.06 3.12 1.51
C TYR A 528 3.24 1.74 0.84
N THR A 529 3.45 0.74 1.68
CA THR A 529 3.42 -0.68 1.31
C THR A 529 2.33 -1.40 2.11
N LEU A 530 1.40 -2.05 1.43
CA LEU A 530 0.41 -2.95 2.02
C LEU A 530 0.76 -4.39 1.65
N THR A 531 0.90 -5.26 2.66
CA THR A 531 1.20 -6.69 2.48
C THR A 531 0.08 -7.53 3.06
N LEU A 532 -0.45 -8.46 2.27
CA LEU A 532 -1.41 -9.47 2.69
C LEU A 532 -0.75 -10.84 2.66
N ASP A 533 -0.74 -11.53 3.80
CA ASP A 533 -0.34 -12.93 3.91
C ASP A 533 -1.51 -13.77 4.44
N GLN A 534 -1.59 -15.04 4.03
CA GLN A 534 -2.54 -16.00 4.58
C GLN A 534 -1.89 -17.37 4.78
N GLU A 535 -1.96 -17.90 6.00
CA GLU A 535 -1.60 -19.28 6.30
C GLU A 535 -2.78 -20.22 6.03
N LEU A 536 -2.60 -21.15 5.09
CA LEU A 536 -3.60 -22.13 4.67
C LEU A 536 -3.39 -23.50 5.34
N PRO A 537 -4.46 -24.18 5.78
CA PRO A 537 -4.38 -25.55 6.32
C PRO A 537 -3.98 -26.55 5.23
N GLN A 538 -2.97 -27.39 5.48
CA GLN A 538 -2.44 -28.36 4.49
C GLN A 538 -2.78 -29.81 4.81
N ALA A 539 -2.77 -30.65 3.78
CA ALA A 539 -2.73 -32.09 3.95
C ALA A 539 -1.47 -32.48 4.75
N GLU A 540 -1.56 -33.55 5.54
CA GLU A 540 -0.45 -34.02 6.38
C GLU A 540 0.78 -34.27 5.52
N ARG A 541 1.98 -33.87 5.98
CA ARG A 541 3.21 -33.97 5.20
C ARG A 541 4.29 -34.72 5.95
N ILE A 542 4.81 -35.76 5.30
CA ILE A 542 5.98 -36.51 5.76
C ILE A 542 7.18 -36.04 4.93
N SER A 543 8.07 -35.26 5.54
CA SER A 543 9.21 -34.67 4.84
C SER A 543 10.37 -34.34 5.77
N GLY A 544 11.59 -34.49 5.26
CA GLY A 544 12.81 -33.96 5.87
C GLY A 544 13.35 -32.76 5.10
N THR A 545 14.51 -32.26 5.54
CA THR A 545 15.22 -31.14 4.89
C THR A 545 15.74 -31.49 3.48
N ASP A 546 15.96 -32.79 3.21
CA ASP A 546 16.29 -33.34 1.90
C ASP A 546 15.67 -34.74 1.72
N ARG A 547 16.02 -35.43 0.62
CA ARG A 547 15.51 -36.78 0.32
C ARG A 547 15.97 -37.86 1.31
N PHE A 548 17.13 -37.68 1.94
CA PHE A 548 17.67 -38.64 2.90
C PHE A 548 16.92 -38.54 4.21
N GLU A 549 16.74 -37.31 4.73
CA GLU A 549 15.91 -37.09 5.91
C GLU A 549 14.42 -37.40 5.64
N THR A 550 13.90 -37.15 4.43
CA THR A 550 12.54 -37.58 4.07
C THR A 550 12.37 -39.10 4.17
N ALA A 551 13.35 -39.88 3.70
CA ALA A 551 13.35 -41.34 3.88
C ALA A 551 13.38 -41.76 5.36
N VAL A 552 14.10 -41.01 6.20
CA VAL A 552 14.13 -41.22 7.66
C VAL A 552 12.78 -40.92 8.30
N GLU A 553 12.12 -39.81 7.95
CA GLU A 553 10.79 -39.49 8.49
C GLU A 553 9.72 -40.51 8.05
N ILE A 554 9.76 -40.99 6.80
CA ILE A 554 8.93 -42.10 6.33
C ILE A 554 9.19 -43.38 7.14
N SER A 555 10.46 -43.69 7.41
CA SER A 555 10.86 -44.84 8.23
C SER A 555 10.34 -44.74 9.67
N LYS A 556 10.41 -43.56 10.28
CA LYS A 556 9.85 -43.31 11.62
C LYS A 556 8.33 -43.51 11.66
N GLN A 557 7.62 -43.11 10.60
CA GLN A 557 6.18 -43.29 10.52
C GLN A 557 5.78 -44.78 10.47
N GLY A 558 6.41 -45.56 9.58
CA GLY A 558 6.03 -46.96 9.33
C GLY A 558 6.66 -48.02 10.26
N TRP A 559 7.75 -47.67 10.94
CA TRP A 559 8.55 -48.58 11.79
C TRP A 559 8.92 -47.91 13.11
N GLN A 560 7.90 -47.46 13.85
CA GLN A 560 8.05 -46.86 15.18
C GLN A 560 8.73 -47.82 16.16
N ASP A 561 8.37 -49.10 16.11
CA ASP A 561 8.89 -50.17 16.96
C ASP A 561 10.20 -50.80 16.47
N GLY A 562 10.75 -50.30 15.36
CA GLY A 562 11.97 -50.81 14.73
C GLY A 562 11.74 -51.76 13.55
N ALA A 563 12.83 -52.18 12.90
CA ALA A 563 12.83 -53.11 11.77
C ALA A 563 14.10 -53.97 11.81
N GLY A 564 13.96 -55.30 11.70
CA GLY A 564 15.10 -56.22 11.75
C GLY A 564 16.03 -56.12 10.52
N SER A 565 15.49 -55.60 9.42
CA SER A 565 16.17 -55.41 8.13
C SER A 565 15.96 -53.99 7.60
N VAL A 566 16.90 -53.49 6.80
CA VAL A 566 16.79 -52.21 6.07
C VAL A 566 17.29 -52.38 4.64
N LEU A 567 16.59 -51.79 3.68
CA LEU A 567 17.09 -51.69 2.31
C LEU A 567 17.80 -50.35 2.13
N ILE A 568 18.97 -50.38 1.48
CA ILE A 568 19.76 -49.19 1.15
C ILE A 568 19.86 -49.06 -0.36
N ALA A 569 19.32 -47.95 -0.87
CA ALA A 569 19.42 -47.56 -2.27
C ALA A 569 20.14 -46.21 -2.41
N THR A 570 20.71 -45.93 -3.59
CA THR A 570 21.29 -44.62 -3.85
C THR A 570 20.21 -43.55 -4.00
N GLY A 571 20.42 -42.39 -3.38
CA GLY A 571 19.52 -41.25 -3.53
C GLY A 571 19.68 -40.50 -4.86
N PHE A 572 20.61 -40.88 -5.72
CA PHE A 572 20.99 -40.11 -6.92
C PHE A 572 20.58 -40.75 -8.24
N ASP A 573 20.48 -42.07 -8.29
CA ASP A 573 20.04 -42.81 -9.47
C ASP A 573 18.96 -43.82 -9.06
N PHE A 574 17.87 -43.84 -9.81
CA PHE A 574 16.68 -44.62 -9.50
C PHE A 574 16.65 -46.08 -9.99
N PRO A 575 17.29 -46.47 -11.12
CA PRO A 575 16.92 -47.69 -11.85
C PRO A 575 17.01 -48.96 -11.03
N ASP A 576 18.08 -49.12 -10.26
CA ASP A 576 18.31 -50.31 -9.44
C ASP A 576 17.29 -50.41 -8.29
N ALA A 577 16.77 -49.27 -7.84
CA ALA A 577 15.91 -49.19 -6.67
C ALA A 577 14.40 -49.30 -6.99
N LEU A 578 13.99 -49.09 -8.25
CA LEU A 578 12.56 -49.08 -8.64
C LEU A 578 11.83 -50.39 -8.32
N SER A 579 12.55 -51.50 -8.34
CA SER A 579 12.01 -52.83 -8.08
C SER A 579 12.16 -53.30 -6.64
N ALA A 580 12.70 -52.45 -5.75
CA ALA A 580 13.03 -52.84 -4.38
C ALA A 580 11.81 -52.99 -3.45
N SER A 581 10.72 -52.26 -3.71
CA SER A 581 9.58 -52.16 -2.78
C SER A 581 8.93 -53.49 -2.42
N PRO A 582 8.72 -54.44 -3.36
CA PRO A 582 8.18 -55.75 -3.00
C PRO A 582 9.07 -56.56 -2.07
N LEU A 583 10.39 -56.56 -2.30
CA LEU A 583 11.34 -57.21 -1.40
C LEU A 583 11.35 -56.52 -0.02
N ALA A 584 11.37 -55.18 0.00
CA ALA A 584 11.36 -54.39 1.23
C ALA A 584 10.14 -54.69 2.10
N TYR A 585 8.95 -54.73 1.49
CA TYR A 585 7.71 -54.99 2.18
C TYR A 585 7.64 -56.40 2.77
N GLN A 586 8.06 -57.42 2.02
CA GLN A 586 8.07 -58.80 2.52
C GLN A 586 9.09 -59.03 3.64
N LEU A 587 10.13 -58.19 3.73
CA LEU A 587 11.08 -58.15 4.84
C LEU A 587 10.62 -57.29 6.03
N ASP A 588 9.45 -56.63 5.93
CA ASP A 588 9.00 -55.57 6.84
C ASP A 588 10.10 -54.53 7.10
N ALA A 589 10.72 -54.05 6.03
CA ALA A 589 11.90 -53.19 6.07
C ALA A 589 11.67 -51.85 5.35
N PRO A 590 12.10 -50.71 5.92
CA PRO A 590 12.11 -49.44 5.20
C PRO A 590 13.19 -49.44 4.11
N ILE A 591 12.95 -48.63 3.08
CA ILE A 591 13.99 -48.23 2.11
C ILE A 591 14.58 -46.90 2.60
N LEU A 592 15.85 -46.90 2.96
CA LEU A 592 16.61 -45.67 3.23
C LEU A 592 17.55 -45.36 2.08
N LEU A 593 17.93 -44.09 1.99
CA LEU A 593 18.79 -43.59 0.92
C LEU A 593 20.23 -43.36 1.41
N THR A 594 21.18 -43.55 0.50
CA THR A 594 22.59 -43.24 0.73
C THR A 594 23.16 -42.38 -0.41
N ARG A 595 24.26 -41.68 -0.12
CA ARG A 595 25.11 -41.12 -1.17
C ARG A 595 25.91 -42.28 -1.82
N PRO A 596 26.34 -42.17 -3.08
CA PRO A 596 26.98 -43.30 -3.78
C PRO A 596 28.29 -43.73 -3.11
N ASP A 597 29.03 -42.78 -2.54
CA ASP A 597 30.39 -42.96 -2.03
C ASP A 597 30.50 -43.00 -0.50
N ARG A 598 29.45 -42.61 0.22
CA ARG A 598 29.44 -42.56 1.70
C ARG A 598 28.05 -42.76 2.29
N LEU A 599 27.99 -43.39 3.47
CA LEU A 599 26.74 -43.55 4.21
C LEU A 599 26.49 -42.29 5.07
N GLY A 600 25.36 -41.63 4.82
CA GLY A 600 24.93 -40.43 5.52
C GLY A 600 24.79 -40.62 7.03
N THR A 601 24.98 -39.56 7.80
CA THR A 601 24.79 -39.59 9.26
C THR A 601 23.33 -39.83 9.65
N GLU A 602 22.42 -39.25 8.88
CA GLU A 602 20.97 -39.44 8.93
C GLU A 602 20.60 -40.92 8.78
N THR A 603 21.07 -41.56 7.72
CA THR A 603 20.85 -42.99 7.45
C THR A 603 21.48 -43.87 8.51
N LYS A 604 22.72 -43.56 8.96
CA LYS A 604 23.39 -44.30 10.06
C LYS A 604 22.57 -44.28 11.34
N ARG A 605 22.11 -43.09 11.75
CA ARG A 605 21.29 -42.94 12.96
C ARG A 605 19.99 -43.72 12.85
N GLU A 606 19.35 -43.67 11.68
CA GLU A 606 18.08 -44.36 11.48
C GLU A 606 18.22 -45.87 11.46
N ILE A 607 19.27 -46.43 10.84
CA ILE A 607 19.59 -47.86 10.95
C ILE A 607 19.75 -48.27 12.42
N GLY A 608 20.43 -47.43 13.21
CA GLY A 608 20.59 -47.63 14.66
C GLY A 608 19.27 -47.55 15.43
N ARG A 609 18.41 -46.56 15.13
CA ARG A 609 17.08 -46.40 15.75
C ARG A 609 16.19 -47.60 15.48
N LEU A 610 16.22 -48.12 14.25
CA LEU A 610 15.44 -49.28 13.84
C LEU A 610 15.89 -50.57 14.54
N GLY A 611 17.08 -50.60 15.12
CA GLY A 611 17.65 -51.83 15.70
C GLY A 611 17.94 -52.90 14.64
N ALA A 612 18.19 -52.48 13.39
CA ALA A 612 18.38 -53.40 12.28
C ALA A 612 19.64 -54.25 12.48
N SER A 613 19.56 -55.51 12.07
CA SER A 613 20.68 -56.47 12.11
C SER A 613 21.14 -56.90 10.72
N SER A 614 20.28 -56.73 9.72
CA SER A 614 20.53 -57.03 8.31
C SER A 614 20.31 -55.80 7.43
N VAL A 615 21.16 -55.63 6.43
CA VAL A 615 21.07 -54.56 5.43
C VAL A 615 21.15 -55.15 4.03
N TYR A 616 20.18 -54.80 3.19
CA TYR A 616 20.12 -55.16 1.79
C TYR A 616 20.54 -53.95 0.95
N ILE A 617 21.73 -54.01 0.35
CA ILE A 617 22.18 -52.97 -0.58
C ILE A 617 21.59 -53.28 -1.95
N ILE A 618 20.80 -52.36 -2.47
CA ILE A 618 20.18 -52.48 -3.78
C ILE A 618 21.02 -51.71 -4.81
N GLY A 619 21.51 -52.44 -5.81
CA GLY A 619 22.29 -51.89 -6.91
C GLY A 619 23.79 -52.16 -6.83
N GLY A 620 24.41 -52.05 -7.99
CA GLY A 620 25.84 -52.37 -8.17
C GLY A 620 26.76 -51.38 -7.47
N ILE A 621 28.08 -51.63 -7.56
CA ILE A 621 29.10 -50.77 -6.93
C ILE A 621 29.10 -49.32 -7.45
N ASN A 622 28.55 -49.08 -8.65
CA ASN A 622 28.43 -47.75 -9.23
C ASN A 622 27.27 -46.95 -8.61
N ALA A 623 26.21 -47.64 -8.18
CA ALA A 623 25.08 -47.03 -7.48
C ALA A 623 25.41 -46.83 -5.99
N VAL A 624 25.91 -47.89 -5.35
CA VAL A 624 26.30 -47.89 -3.93
C VAL A 624 27.69 -48.54 -3.81
N SER A 625 28.71 -47.71 -3.59
CA SER A 625 30.11 -48.13 -3.59
C SER A 625 30.45 -49.19 -2.54
N ALA A 626 31.56 -49.88 -2.75
CA ALA A 626 32.14 -50.79 -1.77
C ALA A 626 32.51 -50.09 -0.45
N ASN A 627 32.76 -48.78 -0.48
CA ASN A 627 33.02 -47.99 0.73
C ASN A 627 31.78 -47.90 1.61
N VAL A 628 30.60 -47.63 1.03
CA VAL A 628 29.32 -47.63 1.75
C VAL A 628 29.07 -49.00 2.38
N GLU A 629 29.27 -50.08 1.63
CA GLU A 629 29.13 -51.44 2.16
C GLU A 629 30.09 -51.70 3.33
N LYS A 630 31.35 -51.27 3.21
CA LYS A 630 32.34 -51.40 4.28
C LYS A 630 31.93 -50.60 5.53
N GLU A 631 31.40 -49.39 5.36
CA GLU A 631 30.87 -48.57 6.46
C GLU A 631 29.69 -49.26 7.16
N ILE A 632 28.79 -49.91 6.42
CA ILE A 632 27.66 -50.67 7.00
C ILE A 632 28.18 -51.89 7.77
N ARG A 633 29.05 -52.71 7.16
CA ARG A 633 29.65 -53.89 7.82
C ARG A 633 30.45 -53.53 9.07
N SER A 634 31.11 -52.37 9.09
CA SER A 634 31.88 -51.91 10.25
C SER A 634 31.00 -51.62 11.49
N GLN A 635 29.70 -51.48 11.30
CA GLN A 635 28.71 -51.32 12.38
C GLN A 635 28.21 -52.68 12.91
N GLY A 636 28.78 -53.81 12.46
CA GLY A 636 28.40 -55.15 12.91
C GLY A 636 27.17 -55.73 12.21
N LEU A 637 26.69 -55.07 11.15
CA LEU A 637 25.49 -55.45 10.40
C LEU A 637 25.80 -56.53 9.35
N GLN A 638 24.87 -57.48 9.18
CA GLN A 638 24.92 -58.41 8.05
C GLN A 638 24.54 -57.66 6.78
N VAL A 639 25.30 -57.86 5.70
CA VAL A 639 25.06 -57.14 4.44
C VAL A 639 24.92 -58.11 3.28
N THR A 640 23.78 -58.02 2.59
CA THR A 640 23.47 -58.70 1.34
C THR A 640 23.40 -57.65 0.24
N ARG A 641 24.14 -57.82 -0.85
CA ARG A 641 24.04 -56.94 -2.02
C ARG A 641 23.23 -57.64 -3.10
N VAL A 642 22.18 -56.98 -3.58
CA VAL A 642 21.31 -57.46 -4.65
C VAL A 642 21.52 -56.54 -5.86
N ALA A 643 22.23 -57.04 -6.87
CA ALA A 643 22.66 -56.24 -8.02
C ALA A 643 23.00 -57.11 -9.24
N GLY A 644 22.52 -56.69 -10.41
CA GLY A 644 22.95 -57.22 -11.70
C GLY A 644 23.98 -56.33 -12.41
N GLY A 645 24.37 -56.70 -13.62
CA GLY A 645 25.27 -55.92 -14.49
C GLY A 645 24.63 -54.64 -15.04
N ASP A 646 23.30 -54.58 -15.12
CA ASP A 646 22.53 -53.38 -15.39
C ASP A 646 21.18 -53.37 -14.63
N ARG A 647 20.38 -52.30 -14.82
CA ARG A 647 19.08 -52.13 -14.16
C ARG A 647 18.07 -53.24 -14.42
N TYR A 648 18.14 -53.89 -15.59
CA TYR A 648 17.20 -54.94 -15.96
C TYR A 648 17.59 -56.22 -15.22
N GLU A 649 18.88 -56.55 -15.21
CA GLU A 649 19.42 -57.67 -14.43
C GLU A 649 19.26 -57.45 -12.92
N THR A 650 19.45 -56.24 -12.40
CA THR A 650 19.16 -55.93 -10.98
C THR A 650 17.69 -56.21 -10.62
N SER A 651 16.74 -55.92 -11.53
CA SER A 651 15.33 -56.23 -11.28
C SER A 651 15.04 -57.74 -11.24
N VAL A 652 15.82 -58.53 -11.98
CA VAL A 652 15.80 -60.01 -11.96
C VAL A 652 16.39 -60.54 -10.64
N GLU A 653 17.53 -60.01 -10.20
CA GLU A 653 18.15 -60.38 -8.92
C GLU A 653 17.23 -60.09 -7.72
N ILE A 654 16.52 -58.96 -7.74
CA ILE A 654 15.53 -58.65 -6.70
C ILE A 654 14.35 -59.62 -6.75
N ALA A 655 13.91 -60.03 -7.94
CA ALA A 655 12.84 -61.01 -8.09
C ALA A 655 13.26 -62.41 -7.59
N GLU A 656 14.50 -62.82 -7.81
CA GLU A 656 15.04 -64.08 -7.29
C GLU A 656 15.22 -64.03 -5.76
N GLU A 657 15.69 -62.92 -5.19
CA GLU A 657 15.76 -62.75 -3.72
C GLU A 657 14.35 -62.80 -3.10
N LEU A 658 13.37 -62.15 -3.73
CA LEU A 658 11.96 -62.21 -3.31
C LEU A 658 11.40 -63.64 -3.38
N LYS A 659 11.68 -64.37 -4.46
CA LYS A 659 11.28 -65.77 -4.64
C LYS A 659 11.89 -66.68 -3.59
N GLN A 660 13.16 -66.47 -3.25
CA GLN A 660 13.84 -67.20 -2.17
C GLN A 660 13.19 -66.90 -0.82
N LEU A 661 12.92 -65.63 -0.53
CA LEU A 661 12.25 -65.19 0.70
C LEU A 661 10.86 -65.81 0.86
N LEU A 662 10.08 -65.88 -0.22
CA LEU A 662 8.73 -66.44 -0.21
C LEU A 662 8.71 -67.98 -0.19
N GLY A 663 9.82 -68.64 -0.52
CA GLY A 663 9.92 -70.11 -0.58
C GLY A 663 9.00 -70.77 -1.62
N ARG A 664 8.55 -70.01 -2.63
CA ARG A 664 7.63 -70.47 -3.69
C ARG A 664 7.97 -69.85 -5.04
N SER A 665 7.52 -70.50 -6.12
CA SER A 665 7.65 -69.92 -7.46
C SER A 665 6.78 -68.68 -7.61
N LEU A 666 7.29 -67.69 -8.36
CA LEU A 666 6.56 -66.50 -8.74
C LEU A 666 5.59 -66.85 -9.88
N THR A 667 4.33 -66.43 -9.77
CA THR A 667 3.29 -66.72 -10.77
C THR A 667 2.95 -65.52 -11.63
N SER A 668 3.18 -64.32 -11.11
CA SER A 668 2.77 -63.06 -11.70
C SER A 668 3.84 -62.01 -11.42
N ALA A 669 3.98 -61.01 -12.29
CA ALA A 669 4.92 -59.89 -12.12
C ALA A 669 4.35 -58.60 -12.69
N VAL A 670 4.81 -57.47 -12.16
CA VAL A 670 4.63 -56.16 -12.78
C VAL A 670 5.79 -55.91 -13.74
N VAL A 671 5.49 -55.48 -14.97
CA VAL A 671 6.50 -55.11 -15.97
C VAL A 671 6.39 -53.62 -16.26
N SER A 672 7.49 -52.90 -16.08
CA SER A 672 7.55 -51.44 -16.26
C SER A 672 8.82 -51.01 -17.00
N SER A 673 8.85 -49.78 -17.49
CA SER A 673 10.01 -49.25 -18.20
C SER A 673 11.20 -49.09 -17.25
N GLY A 674 12.36 -49.64 -17.61
CA GLY A 674 13.60 -49.35 -16.89
C GLY A 674 14.20 -47.98 -17.20
N ARG A 675 13.68 -47.27 -18.21
CA ARG A 675 14.19 -45.95 -18.64
C ARG A 675 13.48 -44.78 -17.97
N ASN A 676 12.34 -45.02 -17.35
CA ASN A 676 11.51 -44.00 -16.71
C ASN A 676 10.89 -44.57 -15.43
N PHE A 677 10.80 -43.77 -14.38
CA PHE A 677 10.41 -44.24 -13.04
C PHE A 677 8.91 -44.16 -12.67
N PRO A 678 8.09 -43.20 -13.17
CA PRO A 678 6.76 -42.94 -12.60
C PRO A 678 5.84 -44.16 -12.60
N ASP A 679 5.87 -44.95 -13.67
CA ASP A 679 5.02 -46.13 -13.83
C ASP A 679 5.40 -47.21 -12.79
N ALA A 680 6.69 -47.48 -12.59
CA ALA A 680 7.14 -48.42 -11.57
C ALA A 680 6.73 -47.97 -10.15
N LEU A 681 6.91 -46.68 -9.83
CA LEU A 681 6.59 -46.13 -8.51
C LEU A 681 5.09 -46.15 -8.20
N ALA A 682 4.23 -45.84 -9.19
CA ALA A 682 2.79 -45.89 -9.02
C ALA A 682 2.29 -47.33 -8.72
N SER A 683 2.93 -48.33 -9.34
CA SER A 683 2.59 -49.74 -9.10
C SER A 683 3.22 -50.34 -7.84
N ALA A 684 4.22 -49.68 -7.26
CA ALA A 684 5.05 -50.27 -6.21
C ALA A 684 4.28 -50.67 -4.95
N PRO A 685 3.34 -49.86 -4.41
CA PRO A 685 2.56 -50.28 -3.25
C PRO A 685 1.71 -51.53 -3.51
N TYR A 686 1.07 -51.59 -4.68
CA TYR A 686 0.27 -52.74 -5.10
C TYR A 686 1.14 -54.00 -5.27
N ALA A 687 2.25 -53.86 -6.00
CA ALA A 687 3.18 -54.95 -6.25
C ALA A 687 3.73 -55.52 -4.93
N ALA A 688 4.07 -54.64 -3.99
CA ALA A 688 4.59 -55.03 -2.69
C ALA A 688 3.59 -55.84 -1.87
N ARG A 689 2.36 -55.33 -1.74
CA ARG A 689 1.29 -55.99 -0.99
C ARG A 689 0.88 -57.34 -1.58
N HIS A 690 0.95 -57.49 -2.90
CA HIS A 690 0.61 -58.74 -3.61
C HIS A 690 1.82 -59.67 -3.83
N SER A 691 2.99 -59.33 -3.25
CA SER A 691 4.24 -60.08 -3.42
C SER A 691 4.66 -60.27 -4.89
N LEU A 692 4.36 -59.29 -5.74
CA LEU A 692 4.70 -59.29 -7.16
C LEU A 692 6.06 -58.62 -7.36
N PRO A 693 7.03 -59.27 -8.01
CA PRO A 693 8.25 -58.59 -8.42
C PRO A 693 7.93 -57.54 -9.49
N ILE A 694 8.69 -56.45 -9.47
CA ILE A 694 8.69 -55.44 -10.54
C ILE A 694 9.88 -55.73 -11.44
N LEU A 695 9.61 -56.12 -12.67
CA LEU A 695 10.62 -56.40 -13.70
C LEU A 695 10.73 -55.22 -14.65
N LEU A 696 11.95 -54.77 -14.92
CA LEU A 696 12.20 -53.62 -15.78
C LEU A 696 12.44 -54.06 -17.22
N THR A 697 11.99 -53.26 -18.20
CA THR A 697 12.20 -53.54 -19.63
C THR A 697 12.65 -52.31 -20.42
N LYS A 698 13.32 -52.53 -21.56
CA LYS A 698 13.57 -51.48 -22.55
C LYS A 698 12.31 -51.27 -23.37
N GLU A 699 12.18 -50.09 -23.98
CA GLU A 699 10.98 -49.72 -24.76
C GLU A 699 10.53 -50.78 -25.76
N LYS A 700 11.44 -51.35 -26.57
CA LYS A 700 11.10 -52.26 -27.68
C LYS A 700 11.59 -53.69 -27.51
N THR A 701 12.38 -53.97 -26.47
CA THR A 701 13.10 -55.23 -26.31
C THR A 701 13.09 -55.68 -24.85
N LEU A 702 12.69 -56.92 -24.61
CA LEU A 702 12.91 -57.59 -23.34
C LEU A 702 14.37 -58.09 -23.29
N SER A 703 15.09 -57.87 -22.19
CA SER A 703 16.44 -58.44 -22.07
C SER A 703 16.33 -59.97 -21.90
N PRO A 704 17.35 -60.75 -22.31
CA PRO A 704 17.33 -62.20 -22.15
C PRO A 704 17.03 -62.66 -20.71
N GLU A 705 17.59 -61.97 -19.73
CA GLU A 705 17.48 -62.26 -18.30
C GLU A 705 16.05 -62.02 -17.80
N VAL A 706 15.44 -60.90 -18.19
CA VAL A 706 14.04 -60.61 -17.85
C VAL A 706 13.11 -61.59 -18.57
N LYS A 707 13.43 -61.95 -19.82
CA LYS A 707 12.66 -62.93 -20.59
C LYS A 707 12.62 -64.29 -19.89
N GLU A 708 13.75 -64.76 -19.40
CA GLU A 708 13.87 -66.05 -18.70
C GLU A 708 12.92 -66.11 -17.49
N ILE A 709 12.87 -65.06 -16.66
CA ILE A 709 11.88 -65.00 -15.57
C ILE A 709 10.46 -64.96 -16.14
N THR A 710 10.16 -64.06 -17.08
CA THR A 710 8.79 -63.90 -17.59
C THR A 710 8.23 -65.15 -18.27
N ASP A 711 9.07 -65.97 -18.91
CA ASP A 711 8.66 -67.24 -19.54
C ASP A 711 8.16 -68.27 -18.50
N THR A 712 8.48 -68.10 -17.22
CA THR A 712 8.02 -68.97 -16.12
C THR A 712 6.72 -68.49 -15.47
N LEU A 713 6.27 -67.28 -15.78
CA LEU A 713 5.07 -66.67 -15.19
C LEU A 713 3.79 -67.10 -15.92
N GLN A 714 2.67 -67.03 -15.21
CA GLN A 714 1.34 -67.31 -15.76
C GLN A 714 0.69 -66.05 -16.33
N GLU A 715 0.95 -64.89 -15.72
CA GLU A 715 0.36 -63.61 -16.12
C GLU A 715 1.32 -62.46 -15.80
N THR A 716 1.09 -61.31 -16.44
CA THR A 716 1.88 -60.10 -16.22
C THR A 716 1.01 -58.86 -16.19
N ILE A 717 1.36 -57.91 -15.33
CA ILE A 717 0.73 -56.59 -15.30
C ILE A 717 1.72 -55.60 -15.92
N VAL A 718 1.38 -55.05 -17.07
CA VAL A 718 2.20 -54.05 -17.76
C VAL A 718 1.73 -52.66 -17.35
N ILE A 719 2.61 -51.85 -16.77
CA ILE A 719 2.31 -50.45 -16.49
C ILE A 719 3.12 -49.52 -17.40
N GLY A 720 2.40 -48.60 -18.05
CA GLY A 720 2.96 -47.66 -19.02
C GLY A 720 2.42 -47.85 -20.44
N GLY A 721 2.36 -46.74 -21.18
CA GLY A 721 1.88 -46.70 -22.57
C GLY A 721 2.85 -47.32 -23.58
N THR A 722 2.42 -47.39 -24.84
CA THR A 722 3.19 -48.01 -25.95
C THR A 722 4.50 -47.28 -26.27
N GLY A 723 4.65 -46.03 -25.84
CA GLY A 723 5.88 -45.24 -25.97
C GLY A 723 6.96 -45.55 -24.92
N VAL A 724 6.63 -46.27 -23.84
CA VAL A 724 7.60 -46.65 -22.78
C VAL A 724 7.73 -48.16 -22.60
N VAL A 725 6.68 -48.91 -22.92
CA VAL A 725 6.67 -50.36 -23.07
C VAL A 725 5.89 -50.69 -24.36
N ASN A 726 6.59 -50.91 -25.46
CA ASN A 726 6.01 -51.12 -26.78
C ASN A 726 5.22 -52.43 -26.87
N ASP A 727 4.25 -52.48 -27.78
CA ASP A 727 3.47 -53.70 -28.03
C ASP A 727 4.32 -54.87 -28.54
N SER A 728 5.52 -54.61 -29.07
CA SER A 728 6.50 -55.68 -29.35
C SER A 728 6.90 -56.41 -28.06
N VAL A 729 7.13 -55.68 -26.97
CA VAL A 729 7.48 -56.26 -25.66
C VAL A 729 6.28 -56.97 -25.06
N VAL A 730 5.10 -56.36 -25.08
CA VAL A 730 3.88 -56.95 -24.50
C VAL A 730 3.50 -58.26 -25.15
N ARG A 731 3.69 -58.41 -26.47
CA ARG A 731 3.48 -59.68 -27.18
C ARG A 731 4.42 -60.81 -26.76
N MET A 732 5.51 -60.51 -26.05
CA MET A 732 6.44 -61.52 -25.52
C MET A 732 6.07 -61.96 -24.10
N LEU A 733 5.13 -61.29 -23.43
CA LEU A 733 4.79 -61.56 -22.03
C LEU A 733 3.60 -62.54 -21.91
N PRO A 734 3.54 -63.35 -20.85
CA PRO A 734 2.40 -64.24 -20.63
C PRO A 734 1.19 -63.45 -20.12
N ASN A 735 0.03 -63.70 -20.74
CA ASN A 735 -1.29 -63.13 -20.40
C ASN A 735 -1.24 -61.67 -19.87
N PRO A 736 -0.74 -60.70 -20.67
CA PRO A 736 -0.47 -59.37 -20.16
C PRO A 736 -1.75 -58.54 -20.02
N VAL A 737 -1.92 -57.91 -18.85
CA VAL A 737 -2.91 -56.85 -18.61
C VAL A 737 -2.19 -55.51 -18.56
N ARG A 738 -2.55 -54.57 -19.45
CA ARG A 738 -1.87 -53.27 -19.52
C ARG A 738 -2.71 -52.16 -18.87
N TYR A 739 -2.07 -51.39 -18.00
CA TYR A 739 -2.58 -50.11 -17.49
C TYR A 739 -1.73 -48.96 -18.04
N ALA A 740 -2.37 -48.03 -18.74
CA ALA A 740 -1.71 -46.89 -19.37
C ALA A 740 -2.67 -45.70 -19.51
N GLY A 741 -2.15 -44.50 -19.26
CA GLY A 741 -2.81 -43.23 -19.51
C GLY A 741 -2.02 -42.33 -20.47
N GLU A 742 -2.55 -41.14 -20.73
CA GLU A 742 -1.96 -40.14 -21.63
C GLU A 742 -0.63 -39.58 -21.09
N ASN A 743 -0.46 -39.60 -19.77
CA ASN A 743 0.71 -39.11 -19.09
C ASN A 743 0.95 -39.89 -17.78
N ARG A 744 2.05 -39.60 -17.08
CA ARG A 744 2.43 -40.30 -15.84
C ARG A 744 1.41 -40.21 -14.71
N PHE A 745 0.61 -39.15 -14.67
CA PHE A 745 -0.41 -38.91 -13.66
C PHE A 745 -1.65 -39.75 -13.97
N ASP A 746 -2.10 -39.73 -15.23
CA ASP A 746 -3.21 -40.55 -15.72
C ASP A 746 -2.89 -42.06 -15.65
N THR A 747 -1.67 -42.50 -16.01
CA THR A 747 -1.26 -43.91 -15.86
C THR A 747 -1.36 -44.40 -14.41
N ALA A 748 -0.95 -43.57 -13.43
CA ALA A 748 -1.04 -43.91 -12.02
C ALA A 748 -2.51 -44.08 -11.58
N VAL A 749 -3.37 -43.13 -11.94
CA VAL A 749 -4.82 -43.19 -11.65
C VAL A 749 -5.46 -44.44 -12.27
N ARG A 750 -5.26 -44.68 -13.57
CA ARG A 750 -5.84 -45.84 -14.26
C ARG A 750 -5.37 -47.17 -13.70
N PHE A 751 -4.13 -47.23 -13.20
CA PHE A 751 -3.63 -48.41 -12.51
C PHE A 751 -4.37 -48.64 -11.18
N ILE A 752 -4.55 -47.60 -10.37
CA ILE A 752 -5.27 -47.66 -9.10
C ILE A 752 -6.71 -48.13 -9.32
N GLU A 753 -7.44 -47.48 -10.23
CA GLU A 753 -8.83 -47.82 -10.58
C GLU A 753 -8.93 -49.24 -11.17
N GLY A 754 -8.04 -49.58 -12.10
CA GLY A 754 -8.08 -50.84 -12.82
C GLY A 754 -7.71 -52.05 -11.96
N THR A 755 -6.89 -51.86 -10.93
CA THR A 755 -6.55 -52.90 -9.96
C THR A 755 -7.53 -53.00 -8.78
N GLY A 756 -8.45 -52.04 -8.65
CA GLY A 756 -9.44 -52.01 -7.57
C GLY A 756 -8.83 -51.73 -6.20
N MET A 757 -7.73 -50.97 -6.13
CA MET A 757 -7.17 -50.54 -4.85
C MET A 757 -8.15 -49.61 -4.13
N GLU A 758 -8.35 -49.85 -2.83
CA GLU A 758 -9.08 -48.92 -1.96
C GLU A 758 -8.33 -47.59 -1.89
N ALA A 759 -9.06 -46.48 -1.93
CA ALA A 759 -8.52 -45.13 -2.01
C ALA A 759 -9.18 -44.19 -0.97
N ASP A 760 -9.65 -44.75 0.14
CA ASP A 760 -10.07 -44.04 1.36
C ASP A 760 -8.87 -43.33 2.03
N GLY A 761 -7.67 -43.89 1.92
CA GLY A 761 -6.41 -43.23 2.25
C GLY A 761 -5.48 -43.12 1.05
N ILE A 762 -4.86 -41.97 0.82
CA ILE A 762 -3.99 -41.73 -0.34
C ILE A 762 -2.67 -41.08 0.08
N TYR A 763 -1.58 -41.53 -0.54
CA TYR A 763 -0.31 -40.81 -0.53
C TYR A 763 -0.11 -40.02 -1.83
N ALA A 764 0.23 -38.73 -1.72
CA ALA A 764 0.57 -37.88 -2.85
C ALA A 764 2.09 -37.68 -2.91
N ALA A 765 2.70 -37.97 -4.06
CA ALA A 765 4.13 -37.74 -4.30
C ALA A 765 4.37 -37.01 -5.62
N THR A 766 5.53 -36.36 -5.76
CA THR A 766 5.85 -35.65 -7.00
C THR A 766 6.06 -36.63 -8.15
N GLY A 767 5.45 -36.37 -9.30
CA GLY A 767 5.67 -37.16 -10.51
C GLY A 767 7.03 -36.90 -11.18
N PHE A 768 7.83 -35.94 -10.71
CA PHE A 768 9.07 -35.50 -11.36
C PHE A 768 10.36 -35.96 -10.70
N GLN A 769 10.28 -36.50 -9.48
CA GLN A 769 11.40 -37.08 -8.76
C GLN A 769 10.99 -38.44 -8.19
N PHE A 770 11.96 -39.31 -7.93
CA PHE A 770 11.68 -40.70 -7.56
C PHE A 770 11.82 -40.99 -6.06
N ALA A 771 12.67 -40.24 -5.36
CA ALA A 771 13.17 -40.62 -4.04
C ALA A 771 12.05 -40.74 -3.00
N ASP A 772 11.17 -39.74 -2.91
CA ASP A 772 10.12 -39.70 -1.89
C ASP A 772 9.03 -40.75 -2.13
N ALA A 773 8.63 -40.95 -3.38
CA ALA A 773 7.68 -42.00 -3.77
C ALA A 773 8.29 -43.41 -3.61
N LEU A 774 9.58 -43.59 -3.91
CA LEU A 774 10.28 -44.85 -3.72
C LEU A 774 10.29 -45.26 -2.25
N THR A 775 10.75 -44.39 -1.36
CA THR A 775 10.85 -44.70 0.07
C THR A 775 9.47 -44.79 0.72
N GLY A 776 8.54 -43.94 0.30
CA GLY A 776 7.15 -43.97 0.75
C GLY A 776 6.32 -45.13 0.22
N SER A 777 6.74 -45.81 -0.86
CA SER A 777 5.96 -46.92 -1.45
C SER A 777 5.76 -48.10 -0.52
N VAL A 778 6.72 -48.37 0.38
CA VAL A 778 6.63 -49.47 1.35
C VAL A 778 5.69 -49.09 2.49
N LEU A 779 5.72 -47.83 2.95
CA LEU A 779 4.77 -47.30 3.91
C LEU A 779 3.34 -47.34 3.35
N ALA A 780 3.16 -46.88 2.11
CA ALA A 780 1.89 -46.95 1.40
C ALA A 780 1.37 -48.40 1.29
N ALA A 781 2.23 -49.37 0.97
CA ALA A 781 1.88 -50.78 0.97
C ALA A 781 1.45 -51.30 2.37
N LYS A 782 2.15 -50.88 3.43
CA LYS A 782 1.86 -51.26 4.83
C LYS A 782 0.51 -50.74 5.30
N GLU A 783 0.18 -49.51 4.91
CA GLU A 783 -1.09 -48.87 5.22
C GLU A 783 -2.21 -49.19 4.23
N SER A 784 -1.97 -50.05 3.24
CA SER A 784 -2.96 -50.41 2.22
C SER A 784 -3.41 -49.26 1.32
N LYS A 785 -2.60 -48.21 1.17
CA LYS A 785 -2.93 -46.98 0.44
C LYS A 785 -2.22 -46.91 -0.93
N PRO A 786 -2.89 -46.41 -1.99
CA PRO A 786 -2.25 -46.09 -3.25
C PRO A 786 -1.38 -44.83 -3.16
N ILE A 787 -0.47 -44.69 -4.13
CA ILE A 787 0.27 -43.45 -4.38
C ILE A 787 -0.27 -42.80 -5.65
N VAL A 788 -0.78 -41.57 -5.52
CA VAL A 788 -1.05 -40.69 -6.67
C VAL A 788 0.15 -39.78 -6.93
N LEU A 789 0.36 -39.44 -8.20
CA LEU A 789 1.42 -38.52 -8.60
C LEU A 789 0.84 -37.13 -8.85
N VAL A 790 1.52 -36.08 -8.37
CA VAL A 790 1.14 -34.68 -8.59
C VAL A 790 2.30 -33.85 -9.13
N ARG A 791 2.02 -32.63 -9.61
CA ARG A 791 3.05 -31.67 -10.03
C ARG A 791 3.45 -30.82 -8.83
N HIS A 792 4.56 -30.09 -8.94
CA HIS A 792 5.03 -29.19 -7.90
C HIS A 792 4.00 -28.08 -7.60
N ASP A 793 3.42 -27.51 -8.66
CA ASP A 793 2.63 -26.28 -8.66
C ASP A 793 1.12 -26.51 -8.86
N ARG A 794 0.68 -27.75 -9.18
CA ARG A 794 -0.73 -28.06 -9.45
C ARG A 794 -1.06 -29.55 -9.36
N ILE A 795 -2.35 -29.86 -9.20
CA ILE A 795 -2.92 -31.20 -9.34
C ILE A 795 -3.41 -31.37 -10.77
N SER A 796 -3.04 -32.47 -11.45
CA SER A 796 -3.46 -32.72 -12.83
C SER A 796 -4.98 -33.04 -12.89
N PRO A 797 -5.71 -32.63 -13.96
CA PRO A 797 -7.16 -32.83 -14.05
C PRO A 797 -7.65 -34.27 -13.84
N GLU A 798 -6.86 -35.25 -14.29
CA GLU A 798 -7.16 -36.67 -14.14
C GLU A 798 -7.09 -37.10 -12.68
N VAL A 799 -6.13 -36.56 -11.93
CA VAL A 799 -5.99 -36.79 -10.48
C VAL A 799 -7.10 -36.08 -9.72
N ILE A 800 -7.49 -34.86 -10.10
CA ILE A 800 -8.65 -34.16 -9.52
C ILE A 800 -9.93 -34.99 -9.71
N THR A 801 -10.15 -35.51 -10.92
CA THR A 801 -11.31 -36.34 -11.24
C THR A 801 -11.35 -37.59 -10.39
N PHE A 802 -10.20 -38.26 -10.26
CA PHE A 802 -10.04 -39.44 -9.41
C PHE A 802 -10.32 -39.14 -7.93
N LEU A 803 -9.70 -38.09 -7.37
CA LEU A 803 -9.87 -37.74 -5.96
C LEU A 803 -11.32 -37.38 -5.61
N ASN A 804 -12.02 -36.65 -6.50
CA ASN A 804 -13.46 -36.37 -6.33
C ASN A 804 -14.31 -37.65 -6.36
N GLY A 805 -13.95 -38.63 -7.19
CA GLY A 805 -14.67 -39.90 -7.29
C GLY A 805 -14.36 -40.88 -6.15
N ALA A 806 -13.13 -40.84 -5.64
CA ALA A 806 -12.65 -41.71 -4.56
C ALA A 806 -13.10 -41.25 -3.17
N SER A 807 -13.28 -39.93 -2.97
CA SER A 807 -13.65 -39.31 -1.68
C SER A 807 -12.77 -39.80 -0.51
N PRO A 808 -11.45 -39.56 -0.55
CA PRO A 808 -10.54 -40.03 0.48
C PRO A 808 -10.82 -39.39 1.84
N GLU A 809 -10.74 -40.17 2.91
CA GLU A 809 -10.78 -39.70 4.30
C GLU A 809 -9.42 -39.14 4.75
N VAL A 810 -8.32 -39.60 4.14
CA VAL A 810 -6.96 -39.17 4.46
C VAL A 810 -6.13 -38.97 3.18
N ILE A 811 -5.46 -37.83 3.09
CA ILE A 811 -4.41 -37.58 2.10
C ILE A 811 -3.14 -37.13 2.84
N SER A 812 -2.03 -37.82 2.59
CA SER A 812 -0.72 -37.48 3.12
C SER A 812 0.29 -37.25 1.99
N ILE A 813 1.12 -36.22 2.13
CA ILE A 813 2.13 -35.82 1.16
C ILE A 813 3.47 -36.45 1.51
N LEU A 814 4.12 -37.06 0.52
CA LEU A 814 5.49 -37.56 0.60
C LEU A 814 6.43 -36.54 -0.05
N GLY A 815 7.32 -35.95 0.76
CA GLY A 815 8.33 -35.00 0.29
C GLY A 815 8.10 -33.55 0.74
N GLY A 816 9.18 -32.78 0.75
CA GLY A 816 9.20 -31.38 1.19
C GLY A 816 8.49 -30.41 0.22
N THR A 817 8.42 -29.14 0.59
CA THR A 817 7.76 -28.09 -0.20
C THR A 817 8.41 -27.84 -1.57
N ALA A 818 9.69 -28.19 -1.72
CA ALA A 818 10.37 -28.16 -3.02
C ALA A 818 9.86 -29.24 -3.99
N ALA A 819 9.34 -30.36 -3.49
CA ALA A 819 8.78 -31.44 -4.30
C ALA A 819 7.31 -31.18 -4.67
N ILE A 820 6.51 -30.78 -3.67
CA ILE A 820 5.09 -30.44 -3.78
C ILE A 820 4.86 -29.16 -2.98
N SER A 821 4.42 -28.08 -3.63
CA SER A 821 4.29 -26.76 -3.02
C SER A 821 3.26 -26.74 -1.88
N LYS A 822 3.27 -25.66 -1.10
CA LYS A 822 2.31 -25.42 -0.02
C LYS A 822 0.87 -25.34 -0.56
N GLU A 823 0.72 -24.69 -1.72
CA GLU A 823 -0.54 -24.47 -2.43
C GLU A 823 -1.13 -25.80 -2.89
N VAL A 824 -0.33 -26.69 -3.48
CA VAL A 824 -0.80 -28.04 -3.84
C VAL A 824 -1.21 -28.83 -2.60
N GLY A 825 -0.47 -28.69 -1.49
CA GLY A 825 -0.82 -29.35 -0.23
C GLY A 825 -2.15 -28.88 0.37
N TYR A 826 -2.50 -27.61 0.18
CA TYR A 826 -3.82 -27.07 0.50
C TYR A 826 -4.90 -27.62 -0.45
N HIS A 827 -4.66 -27.63 -1.77
CA HIS A 827 -5.64 -28.16 -2.72
C HIS A 827 -5.92 -29.65 -2.50
N LEU A 828 -4.90 -30.43 -2.12
CA LEU A 828 -5.06 -31.83 -1.72
C LEU A 828 -5.96 -31.95 -0.47
N ARG A 829 -5.82 -31.06 0.52
CA ARG A 829 -6.65 -31.06 1.73
C ARG A 829 -8.13 -30.86 1.42
N LYS A 830 -8.48 -30.05 0.41
CA LYS A 830 -9.89 -29.79 0.04
C LYS A 830 -10.68 -31.05 -0.31
N PHE A 831 -10.03 -32.11 -0.77
CA PHE A 831 -10.71 -33.38 -1.08
C PHE A 831 -11.09 -34.18 0.18
N LEU A 832 -10.64 -33.78 1.37
CA LEU A 832 -11.02 -34.39 2.66
C LEU A 832 -12.24 -33.73 3.29
N ASP A 833 -12.58 -32.51 2.86
CA ASP A 833 -13.65 -31.69 3.45
C ASP A 833 -14.96 -31.75 2.60
N GLN A 834 -15.02 -32.66 1.61
CA GLN A 834 -16.17 -32.94 0.74
C GLN A 834 -16.87 -34.23 1.18
#